data_AF-A0A432V6K3-F1
#
_entry.id   AF-A0A432V6K3-F1
#
_cell.length_a   1.000
_cell.length_b   1.000
_cell.length_c   1.000
_cell.angle_alpha   90.00
_cell.angle_beta   90.00
_cell.angle_gamma   90.00
#
_symmetry.space_group_name_H-M   'P 1'
#
loop_
_entity.id
_entity.type
_entity.pdbx_description
1 polymer ?
#
loop_
_entity_poly.entity_id
_entity_poly.type
_entity_poly.pdbx_seq_one_letter_code
_entity_poly.pdbx_strand_id
1 'polypeptide(L)'
;MSQSIYPTVSAGPPRASVVLRPGLTLPEGLERYEVAGAGAIFIGVEAGDQVTLRDLEGGQACELIAADASGKTDAGIVGASANSNAAGLKALLLQDNESLAAFRAGLARRKIDLSEPQAVRLFGATTPAGTQETFTVTRDGSLIVAAPGGPMAVDGHDTATPVLVLVQRARIRPRGKGADLPEPLADPVLDLRVKSATAQSYFVKKGDFIQIIDVDGRQCTDFQCFSARKLDQGKDHPLDVTATRSLMGHAYPMPGLHAKYYDQDMEPLVEVVQDTCGRHDAFALACYAKYYDDIGYPGHVNCTENFNGALADRGVAPRGGWMAINFFFNTGIDSHGVMFSDEPWSRPGDYVMLRALTDIVCVSSACPDDTSPANGWNPTDIHVRTYASANKFSRAIATRATPDAEPKMTRETAFHSSFAKHTRNFVEYRGYWLANCFSKAGPLEEYWACREKAVVMDLSPLRKFEVTGPDAEALLQYTLTRDVKKLAVGQVVYTAMCYEHGGMIDDGTLLRLGKDNFRWIGGDDYSGIWLRETAEKLGLKVLVRASTDQMHNIAVQGPKSRDILKEIVWTAPHQPTFEELDWFRLTVARIGNDQGVPIVVSRTGYTGELGYEIFCHPRHAETVFDAVWEAGQPHGLTPMGLQALDMVRIEAGLVFAGYDFSDQTDPFEAGIGFTVPLKTKTDDFIGREALIRRKDHPTRKLVGLDIDANVEVGHGDCVHVGRAQIGEITSAMRSPLLGKSIALARLDVAHAAIGTQVEIGKLDGHQKRLPATVVPFAHYDPQKTKPRS
;
A
#
# COMPACT_ATOMS: atom_id res chain seq x y z
N MET A 1 45.38 43.46 14.58
CA MET A 1 45.20 42.04 14.16
C MET A 1 44.67 42.08 12.74
N SER A 2 45.49 41.74 11.74
CA SER A 2 45.06 41.78 10.34
C SER A 2 44.11 40.61 10.09
N GLN A 3 42.88 40.90 9.68
CA GLN A 3 42.00 39.88 9.11
C GLN A 3 42.66 39.38 7.82
N SER A 4 42.93 38.07 7.77
CA SER A 4 43.45 37.40 6.58
C SER A 4 42.54 37.69 5.39
N ILE A 5 43.13 38.16 4.29
CA ILE A 5 42.45 38.42 3.00
C ILE A 5 42.08 37.11 2.29
N TYR A 6 42.53 35.97 2.82
CA TYR A 6 42.27 34.65 2.28
C TYR A 6 41.20 33.92 3.10
N PRO A 7 40.22 33.27 2.43
CA PRO A 7 39.20 32.48 3.09
C PRO A 7 39.82 31.30 3.82
N THR A 8 39.24 30.93 4.95
CA THR A 8 39.63 29.76 5.72
C THR A 8 39.41 28.50 4.87
N VAL A 9 40.50 27.81 4.52
CA VAL A 9 40.44 26.56 3.75
C VAL A 9 40.27 25.39 4.72
N SER A 10 39.26 24.54 4.50
CA SER A 10 39.17 23.25 5.18
C SER A 10 40.38 22.40 4.82
N ALA A 11 41.23 22.08 5.80
CA ALA A 11 42.43 21.29 5.58
C ALA A 11 42.07 19.83 5.24
N GLY A 12 42.72 19.29 4.21
CA GLY A 12 42.54 17.91 3.75
C GLY A 12 41.99 17.80 2.33
N PRO A 13 42.04 16.60 1.73
CA PRO A 13 41.36 16.36 0.45
C PRO A 13 39.84 16.59 0.63
N PRO A 14 39.14 17.08 -0.42
CA PRO A 14 37.69 17.20 -0.36
C PRO A 14 37.07 15.83 -0.05
N ARG A 15 36.21 15.78 0.96
CA ARG A 15 35.43 14.58 1.25
C ARG A 15 34.42 14.41 0.11
N ALA A 16 34.45 13.26 -0.57
CA ALA A 16 33.42 12.93 -1.54
C ALA A 16 32.05 12.93 -0.86
N SER A 17 31.04 13.47 -1.53
CA SER A 17 29.65 13.34 -1.10
C SER A 17 29.29 11.86 -0.96
N VAL A 18 28.55 11.52 0.08
CA VAL A 18 28.04 10.15 0.27
C VAL A 18 26.93 9.93 -0.75
N VAL A 19 27.07 8.94 -1.63
CA VAL A 19 25.98 8.49 -2.51
C VAL A 19 25.10 7.54 -1.71
N LEU A 20 23.91 8.02 -1.30
CA LEU A 20 22.92 7.19 -0.62
C LEU A 20 22.07 6.44 -1.66
N ARG A 21 21.97 5.12 -1.54
CA ARG A 21 21.16 4.28 -2.43
C ARG A 21 20.00 3.64 -1.64
N PRO A 22 18.86 4.34 -1.48
CA PRO A 22 17.74 3.84 -0.66
C PRO A 22 17.19 2.53 -1.23
N GLY A 23 17.00 1.50 -0.40
CA GLY A 23 16.33 0.24 -0.78
C GLY A 23 16.96 -0.56 -1.92
N LEU A 24 18.15 -0.19 -2.42
CA LEU A 24 18.65 -0.60 -3.74
C LEU A 24 19.86 -1.53 -3.70
N THR A 25 20.54 -1.68 -2.58
CA THR A 25 21.60 -2.70 -2.45
C THR A 25 21.70 -3.17 -1.01
N LEU A 26 21.25 -4.40 -0.77
CA LEU A 26 21.85 -5.21 0.30
C LEU A 26 23.37 -5.23 0.09
N PRO A 27 24.19 -5.38 1.16
CA PRO A 27 25.63 -5.61 1.02
C PRO A 27 25.94 -6.64 -0.07
N GLU A 28 27.08 -6.50 -0.74
CA GLU A 28 27.44 -7.42 -1.82
C GLU A 28 27.42 -8.88 -1.33
N GLY A 29 26.75 -9.75 -2.09
CA GLY A 29 26.54 -11.15 -1.72
C GLY A 29 25.43 -11.39 -0.70
N LEU A 30 24.74 -10.36 -0.18
CA LEU A 30 23.58 -10.55 0.67
C LEU A 30 22.28 -10.55 -0.14
N GLU A 31 21.50 -11.61 0.01
CA GLU A 31 20.16 -11.76 -0.54
C GLU A 31 19.13 -11.78 0.60
N ARG A 32 17.90 -11.38 0.28
CA ARG A 32 16.80 -11.31 1.22
C ARG A 32 15.54 -11.91 0.61
N TYR A 33 14.83 -12.69 1.41
CA TYR A 33 13.55 -13.29 1.07
C TYR A 33 12.57 -13.12 2.22
N GLU A 34 11.28 -12.93 1.92
CA GLU A 34 10.19 -12.95 2.92
C GLU A 34 9.33 -14.19 2.67
N VAL A 35 9.18 -15.03 3.70
CA VAL A 35 8.22 -16.13 3.71
C VAL A 35 6.94 -15.62 4.33
N ALA A 36 5.88 -15.46 3.54
CA ALA A 36 4.57 -15.05 4.06
C ALA A 36 4.08 -16.01 5.14
N GLY A 37 3.31 -15.49 6.11
CA GLY A 37 2.64 -16.33 7.11
C GLY A 37 1.72 -17.34 6.46
N ALA A 38 1.75 -18.59 6.92
CA ALA A 38 1.13 -19.73 6.27
C ALA A 38 1.63 -20.00 4.82
N GLY A 39 2.87 -19.62 4.53
CA GLY A 39 3.53 -19.81 3.24
C GLY A 39 4.84 -20.59 3.32
N ALA A 40 5.41 -20.89 2.14
CA ALA A 40 6.72 -21.52 2.00
C ALA A 40 7.41 -21.06 0.71
N ILE A 41 8.75 -21.02 0.72
CA ILE A 41 9.58 -20.64 -0.42
C ILE A 41 10.75 -21.62 -0.63
N PHE A 42 11.37 -21.54 -1.82
CA PHE A 42 12.59 -22.26 -2.16
C PHE A 42 13.77 -21.30 -2.33
N ILE A 43 14.94 -21.71 -1.85
CA ILE A 43 16.19 -20.96 -1.99
C ILE A 43 17.32 -21.91 -2.37
N GLY A 44 18.00 -21.67 -3.50
CA GLY A 44 19.21 -22.42 -3.85
C GLY A 44 20.40 -21.95 -3.02
N VAL A 45 21.21 -22.88 -2.52
CA VAL A 45 22.37 -22.57 -1.66
C VAL A 45 23.62 -23.35 -2.06
N GLU A 46 24.78 -22.73 -1.86
CA GLU A 46 26.09 -23.31 -2.12
C GLU A 46 26.88 -23.51 -0.83
N ALA A 47 27.81 -24.46 -0.83
CA ALA A 47 28.68 -24.70 0.30
C ALA A 47 29.45 -23.43 0.71
N GLY A 48 29.32 -23.07 1.98
CA GLY A 48 29.89 -21.87 2.59
C GLY A 48 28.86 -20.75 2.83
N ASP A 49 27.72 -20.75 2.13
CA ASP A 49 26.69 -19.72 2.32
C ASP A 49 26.23 -19.67 3.79
N GLN A 50 25.97 -18.47 4.30
CA GLN A 50 25.32 -18.30 5.61
C GLN A 50 23.85 -17.93 5.42
N VAL A 51 22.96 -18.65 6.09
CA VAL A 51 21.51 -18.44 6.02
C VAL A 51 21.00 -18.06 7.39
N THR A 52 20.44 -16.86 7.51
CA THR A 52 19.82 -16.36 8.74
C THR A 52 18.32 -16.32 8.57
N LEU A 53 17.61 -17.00 9.47
CA LEU A 53 16.16 -17.01 9.58
C LEU A 53 15.77 -16.11 10.74
N ARG A 54 14.88 -15.15 10.52
CA ARG A 54 14.45 -14.18 11.53
C ARG A 54 12.92 -14.13 11.65
N ASP A 55 12.42 -14.41 12.84
CA ASP A 55 11.02 -14.22 13.21
C ASP A 55 10.76 -12.72 13.43
N LEU A 56 10.11 -12.06 12.47
CA LEU A 56 9.97 -10.60 12.47
C LEU A 56 9.04 -10.09 13.57
N GLU A 57 7.94 -10.81 13.82
CA GLU A 57 6.86 -10.35 14.69
C GLU A 57 6.75 -11.16 15.99
N GLY A 58 7.51 -12.24 16.09
CA GLY A 58 7.55 -13.14 17.23
C GLY A 58 6.43 -14.17 17.20
N GLY A 59 6.63 -15.28 17.89
CA GLY A 59 5.66 -16.36 18.00
C GLY A 59 5.43 -17.16 16.71
N GLN A 60 6.19 -16.93 15.64
CA GLN A 60 6.04 -17.60 14.36
C GLN A 60 7.03 -18.76 14.25
N ALA A 61 6.50 -19.98 14.32
CA ALA A 61 7.31 -21.17 14.04
C ALA A 61 7.85 -21.12 12.60
N CYS A 62 9.09 -21.56 12.42
CA CYS A 62 9.71 -21.72 11.12
C CYS A 62 10.17 -23.17 10.95
N GLU A 63 9.92 -23.76 9.78
CA GLU A 63 10.46 -25.07 9.42
C GLU A 63 11.44 -24.90 8.25
N LEU A 64 12.70 -25.26 8.48
CA LEU A 64 13.77 -25.30 7.50
C LEU A 64 14.02 -26.75 7.08
N ILE A 65 13.93 -27.02 5.79
CA ILE A 65 14.25 -28.32 5.20
C ILE A 65 15.34 -28.08 4.16
N ALA A 66 16.42 -28.84 4.21
CA ALA A 66 17.45 -28.81 3.19
C ALA A 66 17.41 -30.11 2.37
N ALA A 67 17.57 -30.00 1.06
CA ALA A 67 17.57 -31.12 0.14
C ALA A 67 18.75 -31.07 -0.82
N ASP A 68 19.31 -32.24 -1.14
CA ASP A 68 20.35 -32.36 -2.15
C ASP A 68 19.79 -32.31 -3.58
N ALA A 69 20.67 -32.35 -4.58
CA ALA A 69 20.28 -32.31 -6.00
C ALA A 69 19.43 -33.52 -6.46
N SER A 70 19.38 -34.62 -5.69
CA SER A 70 18.52 -35.77 -5.95
C SER A 70 17.11 -35.60 -5.37
N GLY A 71 16.91 -34.58 -4.54
CA GLY A 71 15.67 -34.28 -3.83
C GLY A 71 15.55 -34.96 -2.47
N LYS A 72 16.61 -35.66 -2.00
CA LYS A 72 16.64 -36.27 -0.68
C LYS A 72 16.88 -35.20 0.38
N THR A 73 16.07 -35.21 1.44
CA THR A 73 16.19 -34.25 2.55
C THR A 73 17.29 -34.66 3.55
N ASP A 74 18.08 -33.69 4.00
CA ASP A 74 19.21 -33.88 4.90
C ASP A 74 19.54 -32.57 5.64
N ALA A 75 19.25 -32.50 6.95
CA ALA A 75 19.51 -31.31 7.76
C ALA A 75 21.02 -31.01 7.91
N GLY A 76 21.90 -31.99 7.67
CA GLY A 76 23.35 -31.82 7.69
C GLY A 76 23.86 -30.89 6.58
N ILE A 77 23.08 -30.65 5.52
CA ILE A 77 23.39 -29.66 4.48
C ILE A 77 23.53 -28.25 5.06
N VAL A 78 22.80 -27.92 6.13
CA VAL A 78 22.90 -26.64 6.85
C VAL A 78 23.66 -26.76 8.17
N GLY A 79 24.38 -27.87 8.37
CA GLY A 79 25.15 -28.13 9.59
C GLY A 79 24.29 -28.37 10.84
N ALA A 80 22.99 -28.67 10.66
CA ALA A 80 22.05 -28.86 11.76
C ALA A 80 21.68 -30.34 11.95
N SER A 81 21.10 -30.65 13.11
CA SER A 81 20.45 -31.94 13.37
C SER A 81 18.93 -31.78 13.21
N ALA A 82 18.30 -32.73 12.52
CA ALA A 82 16.85 -32.71 12.37
C ALA A 82 16.16 -32.88 13.73
N ASN A 83 15.15 -32.05 14.00
CA ASN A 83 14.31 -32.09 15.20
C ASN A 83 12.80 -32.07 14.88
N SER A 84 12.44 -32.11 13.59
CA SER A 84 11.07 -32.06 13.10
C SER A 84 10.87 -32.95 11.88
N ASN A 85 9.64 -33.40 11.68
CA ASN A 85 9.17 -34.15 10.52
C ASN A 85 8.43 -33.26 9.49
N ALA A 86 8.65 -31.94 9.54
CA ALA A 86 8.03 -30.94 8.67
C ALA A 86 6.49 -30.97 8.68
N ALA A 87 5.87 -31.26 9.84
CA ALA A 87 4.42 -31.35 9.95
C ALA A 87 3.71 -30.04 9.54
N GLY A 88 4.33 -28.89 9.82
CA GLY A 88 3.81 -27.59 9.42
C GLY A 88 3.75 -27.42 7.90
N LEU A 89 4.87 -27.67 7.21
CA LEU A 89 4.91 -27.66 5.75
C LEU A 89 3.93 -28.67 5.15
N LYS A 90 3.87 -29.91 5.67
CA LYS A 90 2.91 -30.92 5.21
C LYS A 90 1.47 -30.42 5.33
N ALA A 91 1.11 -29.77 6.44
CA ALA A 91 -0.21 -29.18 6.62
C ALA A 91 -0.49 -28.03 5.65
N LEU A 92 0.50 -27.18 5.36
CA LEU A 92 0.37 -26.14 4.33
C LEU A 92 0.07 -26.75 2.96
N LEU A 93 0.80 -27.81 2.57
CA LEU A 93 0.63 -28.44 1.26
C LEU A 93 -0.75 -29.08 1.04
N LEU A 94 -1.52 -29.34 2.11
CA LEU A 94 -2.90 -29.81 2.03
C LEU A 94 -3.92 -28.68 1.75
N GLN A 95 -3.52 -27.42 1.91
CA GLN A 95 -4.41 -26.28 1.67
C GLN A 95 -4.58 -26.00 0.17
N ASP A 96 -5.80 -25.64 -0.21
CA ASP A 96 -6.15 -25.29 -1.58
C ASP A 96 -5.97 -23.78 -1.82
N ASN A 97 -4.72 -23.39 -2.11
CA ASN A 97 -4.31 -22.02 -2.43
C ASN A 97 -3.41 -22.05 -3.67
N GLU A 98 -3.61 -21.12 -4.59
CA GLU A 98 -2.88 -21.00 -5.87
C GLU A 98 -1.36 -20.86 -5.66
N SER A 99 -0.92 -20.04 -4.69
CA SER A 99 0.50 -19.89 -4.35
C SER A 99 1.14 -21.21 -3.89
N LEU A 100 0.39 -22.00 -3.10
CA LEU A 100 0.82 -23.32 -2.65
C LEU A 100 0.72 -24.37 -3.77
N ALA A 101 -0.13 -24.18 -4.77
CA ALA A 101 -0.18 -25.02 -5.96
C ALA A 101 1.09 -24.88 -6.80
N ALA A 102 1.54 -23.64 -7.05
CA ALA A 102 2.81 -23.37 -7.71
C ALA A 102 3.99 -23.94 -6.91
N PHE A 103 3.98 -23.77 -5.59
CA PHE A 103 4.99 -24.35 -4.69
C PHE A 103 5.03 -25.89 -4.74
N ARG A 104 3.87 -26.56 -4.76
CA ARG A 104 3.75 -28.03 -4.94
C ARG A 104 4.34 -28.47 -6.28
N ALA A 105 4.06 -27.75 -7.37
CA ALA A 105 4.67 -28.03 -8.66
C ALA A 105 6.20 -27.86 -8.62
N GLY A 106 6.68 -26.86 -7.87
CA GLY A 106 8.10 -26.64 -7.59
C GLY A 106 8.77 -27.79 -6.84
N LEU A 107 8.11 -28.35 -5.82
CA LEU A 107 8.56 -29.55 -5.10
C LEU A 107 8.68 -30.75 -6.05
N ALA A 108 7.64 -30.99 -6.85
CA ALA A 108 7.59 -32.10 -7.80
C ALA A 108 8.69 -31.99 -8.87
N ARG A 109 8.92 -30.79 -9.42
CA ARG A 109 9.98 -30.53 -10.41
C ARG A 109 11.37 -30.82 -9.86
N ARG A 110 11.59 -30.50 -8.58
CA ARG A 110 12.86 -30.74 -7.85
C ARG A 110 12.94 -32.14 -7.23
N LYS A 111 11.92 -32.98 -7.45
CA LYS A 111 11.82 -34.36 -6.91
C LYS A 111 12.02 -34.44 -5.40
N ILE A 112 11.59 -33.40 -4.66
CA ILE A 112 11.76 -33.35 -3.21
C ILE A 112 10.92 -34.44 -2.56
N ASP A 113 11.56 -35.33 -1.79
CA ASP A 113 10.89 -36.37 -1.01
C ASP A 113 10.54 -35.87 0.40
N LEU A 114 9.24 -35.75 0.67
CA LEU A 114 8.70 -35.36 1.97
C LEU A 114 8.04 -36.53 2.73
N SER A 115 8.27 -37.78 2.35
CA SER A 115 7.76 -38.95 3.08
C SER A 115 8.36 -39.01 4.49
N GLU A 116 9.69 -39.02 4.60
CA GLU A 116 10.47 -39.01 5.84
C GLU A 116 11.43 -37.80 5.88
N PRO A 117 10.91 -36.56 5.98
CA PRO A 117 11.75 -35.38 5.81
C PRO A 117 12.62 -35.13 7.05
N GLN A 118 13.87 -34.75 6.81
CA GLN A 118 14.76 -34.24 7.84
C GLN A 118 14.63 -32.71 7.94
N ALA A 119 13.86 -32.23 8.91
CA ALA A 119 13.60 -30.80 9.09
C ALA A 119 14.15 -30.25 10.41
N VAL A 120 14.47 -28.96 10.38
CA VAL A 120 14.80 -28.15 11.56
C VAL A 120 13.64 -27.21 11.82
N ARG A 121 12.99 -27.36 12.97
CA ARG A 121 11.98 -26.44 13.47
C ARG A 121 12.62 -25.43 14.40
N LEU A 122 12.38 -24.17 14.11
CA LEU A 122 12.85 -23.01 14.82
C LEU A 122 11.67 -22.23 15.37
N PHE A 123 11.93 -21.50 16.45
CA PHE A 123 10.98 -20.64 17.13
C PHE A 123 9.74 -21.37 17.68
N GLY A 124 9.08 -20.74 18.63
CA GLY A 124 7.87 -21.22 19.28
C GLY A 124 6.93 -20.06 19.60
N ALA A 125 5.73 -20.35 20.08
CA ALA A 125 4.68 -19.35 20.31
C ALA A 125 5.06 -18.20 21.26
N THR A 126 6.11 -18.37 22.06
CA THR A 126 6.63 -17.37 23.01
C THR A 126 7.94 -16.73 22.56
N THR A 127 8.41 -17.01 21.34
CA THR A 127 9.65 -16.44 20.81
C THR A 127 9.49 -14.93 20.64
N PRO A 128 10.41 -14.11 21.18
CA PRO A 128 10.37 -12.65 21.01
C PRO A 128 10.47 -12.25 19.54
N ALA A 129 9.83 -11.13 19.19
CA ALA A 129 10.00 -10.49 17.89
C ALA A 129 11.48 -10.18 17.62
N GLY A 130 11.91 -10.35 16.37
CA GLY A 130 13.27 -10.13 15.92
C GLY A 130 14.26 -11.26 16.20
N THR A 131 13.85 -12.34 16.90
CA THR A 131 14.72 -13.50 17.17
C THR A 131 15.19 -14.11 15.85
N GLN A 132 16.48 -14.47 15.79
CA GLN A 132 17.09 -15.03 14.59
C GLN A 132 18.01 -16.20 14.88
N GLU A 133 18.15 -17.09 13.90
CA GLU A 133 19.03 -18.25 13.91
C GLU A 133 19.82 -18.30 12.60
N THR A 134 21.13 -18.56 12.68
CA THR A 134 22.03 -18.56 11.52
C THR A 134 22.65 -19.94 11.31
N PHE A 135 22.62 -20.41 10.07
CA PHE A 135 23.16 -21.69 9.63
C PHE A 135 24.28 -21.47 8.62
N THR A 136 25.27 -22.37 8.62
CA THR A 136 26.30 -22.42 7.58
C THR A 136 26.03 -23.62 6.68
N VAL A 137 25.89 -23.35 5.39
CA VAL A 137 25.66 -24.38 4.38
C VAL A 137 26.96 -25.17 4.19
N THR A 138 26.93 -26.49 4.41
CA THR A 138 28.10 -27.36 4.36
C THR A 138 28.31 -27.98 2.97
N ARG A 139 27.24 -28.10 2.19
CA ARG A 139 27.21 -28.70 0.84
C ARG A 139 26.15 -28.01 -0.01
N ASP A 140 26.33 -28.02 -1.33
CA ASP A 140 25.37 -27.45 -2.28
C ASP A 140 24.01 -28.15 -2.16
N GLY A 141 22.93 -27.39 -2.31
CA GLY A 141 21.58 -27.91 -2.19
C GLY A 141 20.49 -26.86 -2.38
N SER A 142 19.29 -27.20 -1.93
CA SER A 142 18.14 -26.28 -1.89
C SER A 142 17.55 -26.26 -0.49
N LEU A 143 17.13 -25.08 -0.06
CA LEU A 143 16.39 -24.86 1.17
C LEU A 143 14.91 -24.67 0.84
N ILE A 144 14.08 -25.29 1.66
CA ILE A 144 12.67 -25.00 1.79
C ILE A 144 12.50 -24.34 3.14
N VAL A 145 11.96 -23.13 3.14
CA VAL A 145 11.66 -22.39 4.35
C VAL A 145 10.15 -22.21 4.41
N ALA A 146 9.52 -22.72 5.46
CA ALA A 146 8.09 -22.60 5.70
C ALA A 146 7.81 -21.80 6.97
N ALA A 147 6.79 -20.96 6.92
CA ALA A 147 6.23 -20.25 8.07
C ALA A 147 4.83 -20.84 8.39
N PRO A 148 4.76 -22.03 9.00
CA PRO A 148 3.49 -22.71 9.24
C PRO A 148 2.56 -21.90 10.15
N GLY A 149 1.28 -21.89 9.80
CA GLY A 149 0.23 -21.24 10.57
C GLY A 149 -1.14 -21.73 10.12
N GLY A 150 -2.09 -21.76 11.05
CA GLY A 150 -3.49 -22.09 10.78
C GLY A 150 -4.35 -20.84 10.62
N PRO A 151 -5.65 -21.00 10.29
CA PRO A 151 -6.60 -19.91 10.41
C PRO A 151 -6.66 -19.40 11.84
N MET A 152 -6.53 -18.09 12.01
CA MET A 152 -6.71 -17.46 13.31
C MET A 152 -8.21 -17.46 13.66
N ALA A 153 -8.56 -17.91 14.86
CA ALA A 153 -9.91 -17.67 15.39
C ALA A 153 -10.08 -16.15 15.63
N VAL A 154 -11.31 -15.63 15.53
CA VAL A 154 -11.54 -14.17 15.61
C VAL A 154 -11.11 -13.59 16.99
N ASP A 155 -11.12 -14.45 18.01
CA ASP A 155 -10.71 -14.26 19.40
C ASP A 155 -9.41 -14.99 19.77
N GLY A 156 -8.69 -15.58 18.81
CA GLY A 156 -7.50 -16.42 19.05
C GLY A 156 -6.17 -15.64 19.14
N HIS A 157 -6.04 -14.56 18.37
CA HIS A 157 -4.87 -13.66 18.35
C HIS A 157 -3.54 -14.30 17.94
N ASP A 158 -3.54 -15.58 17.57
CA ASP A 158 -2.40 -16.39 17.16
C ASP A 158 -2.17 -16.33 15.64
N THR A 159 -2.12 -15.11 15.10
CA THR A 159 -1.95 -14.85 13.67
C THR A 159 -0.63 -15.43 13.13
N ALA A 160 -0.68 -15.94 11.90
CA ALA A 160 0.49 -16.34 11.15
C ALA A 160 1.17 -15.11 10.55
N THR A 161 2.47 -14.97 10.78
CA THR A 161 3.25 -13.77 10.42
C THR A 161 4.44 -14.14 9.52
N PRO A 162 5.05 -13.18 8.82
CA PRO A 162 6.16 -13.48 7.93
C PRO A 162 7.47 -13.83 8.65
N VAL A 163 8.26 -14.70 8.03
CA VAL A 163 9.66 -15.00 8.42
C VAL A 163 10.59 -14.39 7.39
N LEU A 164 11.60 -13.65 7.85
CA LEU A 164 12.65 -13.11 6.99
C LEU A 164 13.78 -14.13 6.83
N VAL A 165 14.26 -14.31 5.60
CA VAL A 165 15.45 -15.11 5.30
C VAL A 165 16.51 -14.20 4.68
N LEU A 166 17.70 -14.22 5.26
CA LEU A 166 18.87 -13.52 4.75
C LEU A 166 19.92 -14.56 4.33
N VAL A 167 20.41 -14.49 3.09
CA VAL A 167 21.44 -15.40 2.59
C VAL A 167 22.68 -14.58 2.26
N GLN A 168 23.75 -14.76 3.03
CA GLN A 168 25.06 -14.22 2.70
C GLN A 168 25.82 -15.27 1.89
N ARG A 169 26.01 -14.99 0.60
CA ARG A 169 26.75 -15.84 -0.33
C ARG A 169 28.22 -15.91 0.06
N ALA A 170 28.78 -17.12 0.18
CA ALA A 170 30.21 -17.32 0.38
C ALA A 170 31.01 -17.05 -0.90
N ARG A 171 30.42 -17.36 -2.05
CA ARG A 171 30.97 -17.02 -3.36
C ARG A 171 30.20 -15.85 -3.92
N ILE A 172 30.75 -14.66 -3.71
CA ILE A 172 30.26 -13.46 -4.38
C ILE A 172 30.67 -13.58 -5.85
N ARG A 173 29.71 -13.95 -6.70
CA ARG A 173 29.88 -13.79 -8.13
C ARG A 173 29.71 -12.29 -8.39
N PRO A 174 30.66 -11.61 -9.05
CA PRO A 174 30.41 -10.25 -9.48
C PRO A 174 29.11 -10.28 -10.28
N ARG A 175 28.13 -9.46 -9.89
CA ARG A 175 26.93 -9.27 -10.70
C ARG A 175 27.42 -8.76 -12.06
N GLY A 176 27.59 -9.66 -13.02
CA GLY A 176 27.72 -9.25 -14.41
C GLY A 176 26.44 -8.48 -14.74
N LYS A 177 26.55 -7.39 -15.50
CA LYS A 177 25.35 -6.72 -16.05
C LYS A 177 24.44 -7.81 -16.64
N GLY A 178 23.23 -7.96 -16.09
CA GLY A 178 22.24 -8.92 -16.55
C GLY A 178 22.30 -10.38 -16.08
N ALA A 179 22.83 -10.67 -14.89
CA ALA A 179 23.02 -12.06 -14.42
C ALA A 179 21.79 -12.76 -13.79
N ASP A 180 20.90 -12.08 -13.05
CA ASP A 180 19.79 -12.75 -12.34
C ASP A 180 18.44 -12.11 -12.66
N LEU A 181 17.69 -12.72 -13.57
CA LEU A 181 16.27 -12.38 -13.79
C LEU A 181 15.41 -13.16 -12.79
N PRO A 182 14.30 -12.58 -12.31
CA PRO A 182 13.28 -13.36 -11.60
C PRO A 182 12.77 -14.52 -12.47
N GLU A 183 12.35 -15.62 -11.84
CA GLU A 183 11.68 -16.72 -12.54
C GLU A 183 10.50 -16.15 -13.35
N PRO A 184 10.26 -16.61 -14.59
CA PRO A 184 9.11 -16.20 -15.36
C PRO A 184 7.80 -16.44 -14.60
N LEU A 185 6.85 -15.49 -14.68
CA LEU A 185 5.54 -15.61 -14.03
C LEU A 185 4.67 -16.73 -14.63
N ALA A 186 4.96 -17.11 -15.88
CA ALA A 186 4.41 -18.23 -16.62
C ALA A 186 5.41 -18.64 -17.72
N ASP A 187 5.10 -19.65 -18.53
CA ASP A 187 5.93 -19.98 -19.69
C ASP A 187 5.89 -18.84 -20.72
N PRO A 188 7.03 -18.20 -21.05
CA PRO A 188 7.05 -17.06 -21.97
C PRO A 188 6.89 -17.50 -23.43
N VAL A 189 6.18 -16.68 -24.21
CA VAL A 189 6.10 -16.79 -25.68
C VAL A 189 7.33 -16.16 -26.32
N LEU A 190 7.82 -15.06 -25.74
CA LEU A 190 9.05 -14.37 -26.08
C LEU A 190 9.82 -14.10 -24.79
N ASP A 191 11.14 -14.29 -24.82
CA ASP A 191 12.07 -14.01 -23.71
C ASP A 191 13.28 -13.28 -24.31
N LEU A 192 13.29 -11.95 -24.21
CA LEU A 192 14.15 -11.06 -25.00
C LEU A 192 14.95 -10.13 -24.10
N ARG A 193 16.28 -10.22 -24.17
CA ARG A 193 17.20 -9.26 -23.54
C ARG A 193 17.45 -8.08 -24.48
N VAL A 194 17.12 -6.87 -24.06
CA VAL A 194 17.51 -5.64 -24.77
C VAL A 194 18.76 -5.10 -24.11
N LYS A 195 19.86 -5.08 -24.87
CA LYS A 195 21.16 -4.66 -24.35
C LYS A 195 21.19 -3.16 -24.11
N SER A 196 21.93 -2.75 -23.09
CA SER A 196 22.16 -1.34 -22.76
C SER A 196 22.51 -0.53 -24.01
N ALA A 197 21.94 0.66 -24.14
CA ALA A 197 22.10 1.55 -25.29
C ALA A 197 21.64 0.98 -26.64
N THR A 198 20.75 -0.02 -26.65
CA THR A 198 20.16 -0.57 -27.87
C THR A 198 18.63 -0.66 -27.77
N ALA A 199 17.97 -0.92 -28.90
CA ALA A 199 16.54 -1.23 -28.95
C ALA A 199 16.27 -2.53 -29.71
N GLN A 200 15.12 -3.14 -29.45
CA GLN A 200 14.63 -4.32 -30.16
C GLN A 200 13.13 -4.18 -30.45
N SER A 201 12.71 -4.54 -31.66
CA SER A 201 11.31 -4.59 -32.05
C SER A 201 10.76 -6.03 -32.04
N TYR A 202 9.52 -6.19 -31.60
CA TYR A 202 8.87 -7.49 -31.45
C TYR A 202 7.35 -7.39 -31.68
N PHE A 203 6.72 -8.51 -32.00
CA PHE A 203 5.28 -8.59 -32.26
C PHE A 203 4.56 -9.23 -31.08
N VAL A 204 3.36 -8.72 -30.75
CA VAL A 204 2.52 -9.23 -29.66
C VAL A 204 1.08 -9.33 -30.17
N LYS A 205 0.47 -10.51 -29.97
CA LYS A 205 -0.92 -10.73 -30.38
C LYS A 205 -1.87 -10.03 -29.43
N LYS A 206 -3.04 -9.66 -29.94
CA LYS A 206 -4.15 -9.18 -29.13
C LYS A 206 -4.44 -10.15 -27.98
N GLY A 207 -4.49 -9.59 -26.77
CA GLY A 207 -4.80 -10.32 -25.54
C GLY A 207 -3.59 -10.88 -24.81
N ASP A 208 -2.44 -11.02 -25.48
CA ASP A 208 -1.17 -11.43 -24.86
C ASP A 208 -0.62 -10.31 -23.97
N PHE A 209 0.24 -10.69 -23.03
CA PHE A 209 0.85 -9.79 -22.07
C PHE A 209 2.30 -9.47 -22.43
N ILE A 210 2.79 -8.31 -22.00
CA ILE A 210 4.16 -7.83 -22.16
C ILE A 210 4.67 -7.46 -20.76
N GLN A 211 5.69 -8.14 -20.28
CA GLN A 211 6.40 -7.78 -19.07
C GLN A 211 7.71 -7.11 -19.44
N ILE A 212 7.88 -5.84 -19.09
CA ILE A 212 9.12 -5.09 -19.26
C ILE A 212 9.77 -4.98 -17.88
N ILE A 213 10.97 -5.51 -17.74
CA ILE A 213 11.68 -5.71 -16.47
C ILE A 213 12.94 -4.85 -16.47
N ASP A 214 13.10 -4.04 -15.43
CA ASP A 214 14.36 -3.44 -15.06
C ASP A 214 15.25 -4.48 -14.36
N VAL A 215 16.40 -4.76 -14.95
CA VAL A 215 17.19 -5.95 -14.62
C VAL A 215 18.08 -5.69 -13.43
N ASP A 216 18.73 -4.53 -13.42
CA ASP A 216 19.74 -4.15 -12.44
C ASP A 216 19.24 -3.02 -11.54
N GLY A 217 18.00 -2.56 -11.74
CA GLY A 217 17.44 -1.41 -11.06
C GLY A 217 17.94 -0.11 -11.67
N ARG A 218 17.14 0.93 -11.54
CA ARG A 218 17.38 2.27 -12.07
C ARG A 218 17.57 2.37 -13.57
N GLN A 219 17.29 1.34 -14.35
CA GLN A 219 17.32 1.42 -15.80
C GLN A 219 15.98 1.87 -16.33
N CYS A 220 15.97 3.00 -17.01
CA CYS A 220 14.83 3.50 -17.75
C CYS A 220 14.66 2.78 -19.08
N THR A 221 13.42 2.66 -19.54
CA THR A 221 13.14 2.13 -20.88
C THR A 221 12.08 2.93 -21.59
N ASP A 222 12.48 3.49 -22.73
CA ASP A 222 11.53 4.03 -23.69
C ASP A 222 10.82 2.86 -24.37
N PHE A 223 9.49 2.89 -24.35
CA PHE A 223 8.60 1.92 -24.97
C PHE A 223 7.64 2.61 -25.95
N GLN A 224 7.44 1.96 -27.09
CA GLN A 224 6.54 2.43 -28.14
C GLN A 224 5.88 1.23 -28.83
N CYS A 225 4.64 1.38 -29.29
CA CYS A 225 3.93 0.34 -30.04
C CYS A 225 2.95 0.91 -31.06
N PHE A 226 2.59 0.06 -32.03
CA PHE A 226 1.77 0.42 -33.19
C PHE A 226 0.73 -0.67 -33.42
N SER A 227 -0.47 -0.30 -33.87
CA SER A 227 -1.44 -1.25 -34.39
C SER A 227 -0.87 -1.92 -35.65
N ALA A 228 -0.65 -3.24 -35.61
CA ALA A 228 -0.06 -3.99 -36.72
C ALA A 228 -0.91 -3.84 -38.00
N ARG A 229 -2.24 -3.87 -37.86
CA ARG A 229 -3.18 -3.62 -38.96
C ARG A 229 -3.00 -2.23 -39.61
N LYS A 230 -2.65 -1.20 -38.83
CA LYS A 230 -2.40 0.14 -39.37
C LYS A 230 -1.07 0.17 -40.13
N LEU A 231 -0.04 -0.47 -39.59
CA LEU A 231 1.24 -0.64 -40.29
C LEU A 231 1.08 -1.37 -41.63
N ASP A 232 0.28 -2.44 -41.67
CA ASP A 232 -0.04 -3.15 -42.93
C ASP A 232 -0.73 -2.25 -43.97
N GLN A 233 -1.38 -1.17 -43.54
CA GLN A 233 -2.01 -0.15 -44.38
C GLN A 233 -1.09 1.04 -44.68
N GLY A 234 0.18 0.98 -44.27
CA GLY A 234 1.14 2.08 -44.41
C GLY A 234 0.88 3.27 -43.49
N LYS A 235 0.16 3.07 -42.38
CA LYS A 235 -0.11 4.08 -41.35
C LYS A 235 0.70 3.76 -40.10
N ASP A 236 1.78 4.50 -39.87
CA ASP A 236 2.68 4.30 -38.74
C ASP A 236 2.33 5.18 -37.53
N HIS A 237 1.04 5.18 -37.14
CA HIS A 237 0.56 5.92 -35.97
C HIS A 237 1.05 5.25 -34.68
N PRO A 238 1.98 5.86 -33.94
CA PRO A 238 2.48 5.30 -32.69
C PRO A 238 1.47 5.51 -31.55
N LEU A 239 1.69 4.79 -30.46
CA LEU A 239 1.23 5.18 -29.12
C LEU A 239 1.60 6.64 -28.86
N ASP A 240 0.60 7.43 -28.51
CA ASP A 240 0.68 8.87 -28.30
C ASP A 240 0.36 9.19 -26.84
N VAL A 241 1.38 9.64 -26.11
CA VAL A 241 1.24 9.99 -24.70
C VAL A 241 0.34 11.21 -24.50
N THR A 242 0.26 12.12 -25.47
CA THR A 242 -0.62 13.30 -25.40
C THR A 242 -2.08 12.89 -25.54
N ALA A 243 -2.41 12.09 -26.56
CA ALA A 243 -3.74 11.49 -26.71
C ALA A 243 -4.14 10.71 -25.47
N THR A 244 -3.22 9.92 -24.93
CA THR A 244 -3.43 9.13 -23.72
C THR A 244 -3.76 10.02 -22.52
N ARG A 245 -2.95 11.05 -22.22
CA ARG A 245 -3.23 11.99 -21.11
C ARG A 245 -4.56 12.71 -21.29
N SER A 246 -4.89 13.11 -22.51
CA SER A 246 -6.17 13.77 -22.82
C SER A 246 -7.39 12.87 -22.56
N LEU A 247 -7.29 11.58 -22.85
CA LEU A 247 -8.39 10.63 -22.64
C LEU A 247 -8.47 10.13 -21.19
N MET A 248 -7.33 9.91 -20.55
CA MET A 248 -7.27 9.32 -19.21
C MET A 248 -7.37 10.36 -18.09
N GLY A 249 -7.01 11.63 -18.34
CA GLY A 249 -6.95 12.65 -17.29
C GLY A 249 -5.86 12.41 -16.25
N HIS A 250 -4.88 11.56 -16.57
CA HIS A 250 -3.75 11.20 -15.70
C HIS A 250 -2.43 11.47 -16.40
N ALA A 251 -1.38 11.75 -15.63
CA ALA A 251 -0.01 11.93 -16.14
C ALA A 251 0.47 10.74 -16.97
N TYR A 252 0.18 9.53 -16.48
CA TYR A 252 0.39 8.26 -17.15
C TYR A 252 -0.65 7.24 -16.62
N PRO A 253 -1.09 6.30 -17.47
CA PRO A 253 -1.91 5.18 -17.07
C PRO A 253 -1.31 4.29 -15.97
N MET A 254 -2.17 3.81 -15.08
CA MET A 254 -1.86 2.89 -13.98
C MET A 254 -2.88 1.74 -13.92
N PRO A 255 -2.55 0.57 -13.35
CA PRO A 255 -3.53 -0.50 -13.15
C PRO A 255 -4.81 0.02 -12.49
N GLY A 256 -5.97 -0.31 -13.06
CA GLY A 256 -7.27 0.15 -12.54
C GLY A 256 -8.16 0.75 -13.64
N LEU A 257 -8.87 1.84 -13.30
CA LEU A 257 -9.86 2.47 -14.18
C LEU A 257 -9.22 3.21 -15.37
N HIS A 258 -8.05 3.80 -15.16
CA HIS A 258 -7.36 4.67 -16.12
C HIS A 258 -6.06 4.02 -16.57
N ALA A 259 -6.18 2.80 -17.12
CA ALA A 259 -5.06 1.90 -17.38
C ALA A 259 -4.60 1.83 -18.84
N LYS A 260 -5.20 2.59 -19.77
CA LYS A 260 -4.98 2.38 -21.22
C LYS A 260 -4.13 3.45 -21.86
N TYR A 261 -3.29 3.03 -22.80
CA TYR A 261 -2.59 3.90 -23.73
C TYR A 261 -3.22 3.85 -25.12
N TYR A 262 -3.17 4.97 -25.83
CA TYR A 262 -3.86 5.21 -27.08
C TYR A 262 -2.91 5.73 -28.16
N ASP A 263 -3.27 5.53 -29.43
CA ASP A 263 -2.61 6.18 -30.56
C ASP A 263 -3.29 7.50 -30.97
N GLN A 264 -2.80 8.10 -32.05
CA GLN A 264 -3.27 9.37 -32.59
C GLN A 264 -4.72 9.35 -33.12
N ASP A 265 -5.27 8.17 -33.43
CA ASP A 265 -6.68 8.00 -33.79
C ASP A 265 -7.54 7.60 -32.59
N MET A 266 -6.99 7.68 -31.38
CA MET A 266 -7.65 7.24 -30.13
C MET A 266 -7.96 5.73 -30.11
N GLU A 267 -7.22 4.90 -30.86
CA GLU A 267 -7.32 3.44 -30.74
C GLU A 267 -6.54 2.99 -29.49
N PRO A 268 -7.16 2.23 -28.57
CA PRO A 268 -6.46 1.71 -27.41
C PRO A 268 -5.50 0.59 -27.82
N LEU A 269 -4.21 0.73 -27.50
CA LEU A 269 -3.16 -0.21 -27.91
C LEU A 269 -2.81 -1.19 -26.80
N VAL A 270 -2.56 -0.69 -25.59
CA VAL A 270 -2.17 -1.50 -24.43
C VAL A 270 -2.89 -1.05 -23.16
N GLU A 271 -3.08 -1.98 -22.23
CA GLU A 271 -3.58 -1.75 -20.88
C GLU A 271 -2.51 -2.13 -19.84
N VAL A 272 -2.25 -1.27 -18.86
CA VAL A 272 -1.37 -1.57 -17.72
C VAL A 272 -2.10 -2.50 -16.76
N VAL A 273 -1.55 -3.69 -16.55
CA VAL A 273 -2.11 -4.74 -15.69
C VAL A 273 -1.40 -4.75 -14.35
N GLN A 274 -0.07 -4.69 -14.34
CA GLN A 274 0.71 -4.65 -13.11
C GLN A 274 1.79 -3.58 -13.20
N ASP A 275 2.07 -2.92 -12.09
CA ASP A 275 3.19 -1.99 -11.96
C ASP A 275 3.83 -2.17 -10.58
N THR A 276 5.12 -2.45 -10.56
CA THR A 276 5.89 -2.65 -9.32
C THR A 276 6.74 -1.45 -8.91
N CYS A 277 6.82 -0.43 -9.77
CA CYS A 277 7.60 0.79 -9.55
C CYS A 277 6.70 1.96 -9.12
N GLY A 278 5.56 2.17 -9.81
CA GLY A 278 4.62 3.26 -9.53
C GLY A 278 5.05 4.63 -10.06
N ARG A 279 6.23 4.72 -10.70
CA ARG A 279 6.81 5.97 -11.18
C ARG A 279 7.37 5.83 -12.59
N HIS A 280 6.81 6.60 -13.51
CA HIS A 280 7.12 6.57 -14.94
C HIS A 280 7.07 7.98 -15.53
N ASP A 281 7.66 8.14 -16.71
CA ASP A 281 7.56 9.34 -17.52
C ASP A 281 6.69 9.11 -18.77
N ALA A 282 5.82 10.07 -19.04
CA ALA A 282 5.05 10.14 -20.27
C ALA A 282 4.99 11.58 -20.80
N PHE A 283 5.86 12.49 -20.34
CA PHE A 283 5.83 13.91 -20.70
C PHE A 283 6.82 14.25 -21.81
N ALA A 284 8.03 13.69 -21.74
CA ALA A 284 9.12 14.02 -22.64
C ALA A 284 9.20 13.10 -23.86
N LEU A 285 10.04 13.46 -24.82
CA LEU A 285 10.45 12.56 -25.89
C LEU A 285 11.50 11.59 -25.37
N ALA A 286 11.56 10.40 -25.95
CA ALA A 286 12.73 9.54 -25.86
C ALA A 286 13.97 10.34 -26.28
N CYS A 287 15.11 10.13 -25.61
CA CYS A 287 16.31 10.92 -25.88
C CYS A 287 16.71 10.88 -27.38
N TYR A 288 17.29 11.98 -27.87
CA TYR A 288 17.55 12.23 -29.29
C TYR A 288 18.86 12.99 -29.50
N ALA A 289 19.45 12.92 -30.69
CA ALA A 289 20.77 13.50 -30.98
C ALA A 289 20.88 14.99 -30.58
N LYS A 290 19.90 15.82 -30.99
CA LYS A 290 19.90 17.24 -30.67
C LYS A 290 19.96 17.54 -29.17
N TYR A 291 19.31 16.74 -28.32
CA TYR A 291 19.37 16.92 -26.86
C TYR A 291 20.82 16.83 -26.40
N TYR A 292 21.52 15.75 -26.75
CA TYR A 292 22.92 15.53 -26.37
C TYR A 292 23.88 16.52 -27.01
N ASP A 293 23.70 16.83 -28.29
CA ASP A 293 24.52 17.82 -29.00
C ASP A 293 24.47 19.18 -28.30
N ASP A 294 23.27 19.63 -27.91
CA ASP A 294 23.05 20.93 -27.25
C ASP A 294 23.65 20.99 -25.83
N ILE A 295 23.67 19.87 -25.10
CA ILE A 295 24.25 19.79 -23.74
C ILE A 295 25.74 19.43 -23.72
N GLY A 296 26.38 19.33 -24.89
CA GLY A 296 27.84 19.17 -25.02
C GLY A 296 28.34 17.73 -25.19
N TYR A 297 27.48 16.78 -25.54
CA TYR A 297 27.80 15.37 -25.78
C TYR A 297 27.51 14.97 -27.25
N PRO A 298 28.18 15.58 -28.24
CA PRO A 298 27.85 15.33 -29.63
C PRO A 298 28.10 13.89 -30.06
N GLY A 299 27.13 13.31 -30.79
CA GLY A 299 27.20 11.92 -31.27
C GLY A 299 26.92 10.86 -30.19
N HIS A 300 26.40 11.25 -29.03
CA HIS A 300 25.97 10.32 -28.00
C HIS A 300 24.83 9.41 -28.51
N VAL A 301 24.89 8.12 -28.17
CA VAL A 301 23.84 7.15 -28.52
C VAL A 301 22.52 7.58 -27.89
N ASN A 302 21.42 7.41 -28.60
CA ASN A 302 20.11 7.87 -28.14
C ASN A 302 18.98 6.91 -28.54
N CYS A 303 17.91 6.92 -27.75
CA CYS A 303 16.75 6.05 -27.94
C CYS A 303 16.04 6.30 -29.27
N THR A 304 16.03 7.54 -29.75
CA THR A 304 15.38 7.90 -31.01
C THR A 304 16.03 7.20 -32.20
N GLU A 305 17.36 7.23 -32.29
CA GLU A 305 18.11 6.50 -33.32
C GLU A 305 17.99 4.99 -33.15
N ASN A 306 18.04 4.50 -31.90
CA ASN A 306 17.83 3.08 -31.59
C ASN A 306 16.46 2.59 -32.09
N PHE A 307 15.40 3.37 -31.87
CA PHE A 307 14.06 3.08 -32.39
C PHE A 307 14.02 3.09 -33.92
N ASN A 308 14.58 4.12 -34.57
CA ASN A 308 14.63 4.21 -36.02
C ASN A 308 15.32 2.97 -36.63
N GLY A 309 16.43 2.52 -36.04
CA GLY A 309 17.12 1.31 -36.45
C GLY A 309 16.29 0.03 -36.23
N ALA A 310 15.75 -0.15 -35.01
CA ALA A 310 14.99 -1.34 -34.65
C ALA A 310 13.66 -1.50 -35.40
N LEU A 311 13.10 -0.41 -35.93
CA LEU A 311 11.83 -0.37 -36.66
C LEU A 311 11.98 -0.24 -38.18
N ALA A 312 13.20 -0.12 -38.72
CA ALA A 312 13.43 0.12 -40.15
C ALA A 312 12.75 -0.92 -41.07
N ASP A 313 12.78 -2.20 -40.68
CA ASP A 313 12.18 -3.30 -41.44
C ASP A 313 10.70 -3.57 -41.08
N ARG A 314 10.06 -2.66 -40.34
CA ARG A 314 8.67 -2.79 -39.86
C ARG A 314 7.69 -1.85 -40.54
N GLY A 315 8.11 -1.18 -41.63
CA GLY A 315 7.26 -0.23 -42.36
C GLY A 315 6.99 1.07 -41.58
N VAL A 316 7.88 1.43 -40.66
CA VAL A 316 7.79 2.63 -39.83
C VAL A 316 8.81 3.66 -40.30
N ALA A 317 8.38 4.91 -40.50
CA ALA A 317 9.27 5.96 -40.94
C ALA A 317 10.21 6.43 -39.81
N PRO A 318 11.48 6.79 -40.10
CA PRO A 318 12.37 7.35 -39.10
C PRO A 318 11.90 8.74 -38.66
N ARG A 319 12.14 9.08 -37.38
CA ARG A 319 11.75 10.37 -36.77
C ARG A 319 12.94 11.03 -36.07
N GLY A 320 12.93 12.36 -35.98
CA GLY A 320 13.95 13.14 -35.24
C GLY A 320 13.77 13.13 -33.72
N GLY A 321 12.64 12.60 -33.24
CA GLY A 321 12.33 12.40 -31.83
C GLY A 321 11.05 11.57 -31.71
N TRP A 322 10.97 10.72 -30.68
CA TRP A 322 9.82 9.85 -30.44
C TRP A 322 9.10 10.24 -29.15
N MET A 323 7.79 10.43 -29.23
CA MET A 323 6.95 10.35 -28.04
C MET A 323 6.99 8.88 -27.60
N ALA A 324 7.40 8.61 -26.37
CA ALA A 324 7.49 7.25 -25.83
C ALA A 324 7.01 7.27 -24.39
N ILE A 325 6.56 6.10 -23.92
CA ILE A 325 6.41 5.91 -22.48
C ILE A 325 7.79 5.53 -21.98
N ASN A 326 8.33 6.28 -21.05
CA ASN A 326 9.58 5.93 -20.43
C ASN A 326 9.28 5.29 -19.07
N PHE A 327 9.23 3.95 -19.06
CA PHE A 327 9.01 3.20 -17.85
C PHE A 327 10.22 3.34 -16.92
N PHE A 328 9.90 3.37 -15.63
CA PHE A 328 10.82 3.55 -14.49
C PHE A 328 11.41 4.95 -14.32
N PHE A 329 11.28 5.84 -15.31
CA PHE A 329 11.87 7.17 -15.21
C PHE A 329 11.12 8.08 -14.23
N ASN A 330 11.87 8.73 -13.36
CA ASN A 330 11.36 9.67 -12.37
C ASN A 330 11.47 11.11 -12.88
N THR A 331 10.46 11.57 -13.61
CA THR A 331 10.33 12.96 -14.06
C THR A 331 9.12 13.63 -13.42
N GLY A 332 9.09 14.96 -13.44
CA GLY A 332 7.95 15.74 -13.00
C GLY A 332 8.01 17.18 -13.49
N ILE A 333 6.92 17.91 -13.27
CA ILE A 333 6.84 19.36 -13.48
C ILE A 333 6.56 19.98 -12.12
N ASP A 334 7.42 20.89 -11.68
CA ASP A 334 7.27 21.57 -10.40
C ASP A 334 6.20 22.69 -10.45
N SER A 335 5.98 23.36 -9.33
CA SER A 335 5.03 24.48 -9.22
C SER A 335 5.43 25.72 -10.03
N HIS A 336 6.66 25.79 -10.54
CA HIS A 336 7.15 26.85 -11.41
C HIS A 336 7.06 26.48 -12.90
N GLY A 337 6.51 25.31 -13.22
CA GLY A 337 6.39 24.82 -14.59
C GLY A 337 7.73 24.30 -15.15
N VAL A 338 8.71 24.03 -14.29
CA VAL A 338 10.02 23.50 -14.69
C VAL A 338 9.96 21.98 -14.65
N MET A 339 10.35 21.36 -15.77
CA MET A 339 10.54 19.92 -15.82
C MET A 339 11.82 19.54 -15.08
N PHE A 340 11.74 18.55 -14.20
CA PHE A 340 12.90 17.97 -13.51
C PHE A 340 12.97 16.47 -13.77
N SER A 341 14.17 15.92 -13.60
CA SER A 341 14.43 14.48 -13.56
C SER A 341 15.22 14.15 -12.30
N ASP A 342 15.02 12.95 -11.80
CA ASP A 342 15.71 12.41 -10.63
C ASP A 342 15.98 10.91 -10.83
N GLU A 343 16.72 10.30 -9.92
CA GLU A 343 17.01 8.87 -9.98
C GLU A 343 15.70 8.05 -9.99
N PRO A 344 15.59 7.03 -10.86
CA PRO A 344 14.48 6.09 -10.84
C PRO A 344 14.28 5.39 -9.51
N TRP A 345 13.02 5.04 -9.24
CA TRP A 345 12.64 4.26 -8.04
C TRP A 345 12.80 2.75 -8.22
N SER A 346 12.95 2.29 -9.47
CA SER A 346 12.99 0.88 -9.83
C SER A 346 14.18 0.16 -9.23
N ARG A 347 13.91 -1.05 -8.74
CA ARG A 347 14.87 -2.00 -8.19
C ARG A 347 15.15 -3.13 -9.19
N PRO A 348 16.24 -3.89 -9.00
CA PRO A 348 16.44 -5.11 -9.78
C PRO A 348 15.20 -6.01 -9.73
N GLY A 349 14.66 -6.35 -10.89
CA GLY A 349 13.47 -7.18 -11.04
C GLY A 349 12.14 -6.44 -11.00
N ASP A 350 12.11 -5.14 -10.69
CA ASP A 350 10.88 -4.34 -10.85
C ASP A 350 10.48 -4.33 -12.33
N TYR A 351 9.19 -4.44 -12.59
CA TYR A 351 8.60 -4.56 -13.91
C TYR A 351 7.27 -3.81 -14.03
N VAL A 352 6.90 -3.55 -15.29
CA VAL A 352 5.53 -3.20 -15.71
C VAL A 352 4.98 -4.32 -16.59
N MET A 353 3.75 -4.73 -16.32
CA MET A 353 3.01 -5.70 -17.14
C MET A 353 1.91 -4.97 -17.93
N LEU A 354 1.95 -5.12 -19.24
CA LEU A 354 0.96 -4.59 -20.17
C LEU A 354 0.17 -5.74 -20.79
N ARG A 355 -1.04 -5.46 -21.26
CA ARG A 355 -1.86 -6.35 -22.10
C ARG A 355 -2.11 -5.69 -23.44
N ALA A 356 -1.85 -6.39 -24.53
CA ALA A 356 -2.15 -5.92 -25.87
C ALA A 356 -3.68 -5.92 -26.11
N LEU A 357 -4.24 -4.80 -26.55
CA LEU A 357 -5.68 -4.65 -26.82
C LEU A 357 -6.02 -4.85 -28.31
N THR A 358 -5.01 -4.84 -29.15
CA THR A 358 -5.02 -5.18 -30.58
C THR A 358 -3.71 -5.91 -30.93
N ASP A 359 -3.57 -6.42 -32.15
CA ASP A 359 -2.27 -6.95 -32.60
C ASP A 359 -1.30 -5.78 -32.76
N ILE A 360 -0.14 -5.85 -32.11
CA ILE A 360 0.79 -4.73 -32.04
C ILE A 360 2.22 -5.10 -32.40
N VAL A 361 2.90 -4.18 -33.08
CA VAL A 361 4.36 -4.16 -33.19
C VAL A 361 4.88 -3.23 -32.11
N CYS A 362 5.76 -3.73 -31.25
CA CYS A 362 6.35 -3.00 -30.14
C CYS A 362 7.83 -2.75 -30.40
N VAL A 363 8.39 -1.75 -29.72
CA VAL A 363 9.82 -1.53 -29.57
C VAL A 363 10.12 -1.08 -28.14
N SER A 364 11.19 -1.60 -27.57
CA SER A 364 11.73 -1.16 -26.28
C SER A 364 13.20 -0.81 -26.44
N SER A 365 13.63 0.31 -25.86
CA SER A 365 15.03 0.77 -25.85
C SER A 365 15.54 0.82 -24.42
N ALA A 366 16.65 0.14 -24.14
CA ALA A 366 17.38 0.34 -22.90
C ALA A 366 18.07 1.72 -22.99
N CYS A 367 17.55 2.71 -22.26
CA CYS A 367 17.99 4.09 -22.35
C CYS A 367 19.52 4.23 -22.16
N PRO A 368 20.23 4.89 -23.10
CA PRO A 368 21.68 5.09 -23.01
C PRO A 368 22.09 6.26 -22.12
N ASP A 369 21.16 7.07 -21.60
CA ASP A 369 21.49 8.32 -20.92
C ASP A 369 22.30 8.09 -19.63
N ASP A 370 23.58 8.44 -19.68
CA ASP A 370 24.50 8.49 -18.55
C ASP A 370 24.90 9.93 -18.19
N THR A 371 24.28 10.91 -18.84
CA THR A 371 24.57 12.34 -18.66
C THR A 371 23.66 12.98 -17.60
N SER A 372 22.56 12.30 -17.26
CA SER A 372 21.56 12.74 -16.28
C SER A 372 21.24 11.64 -15.24
N PRO A 373 20.43 11.94 -14.21
CA PRO A 373 19.97 10.95 -13.25
C PRO A 373 19.14 9.79 -13.84
N ALA A 374 18.73 9.86 -15.12
CA ALA A 374 17.79 8.94 -15.74
C ALA A 374 18.13 7.46 -15.54
N ASN A 375 19.40 7.06 -15.62
CA ASN A 375 19.80 5.67 -15.37
C ASN A 375 20.68 5.53 -14.12
N GLY A 376 20.57 6.45 -13.17
CA GLY A 376 21.52 6.58 -12.06
C GLY A 376 22.97 6.68 -12.54
N TRP A 377 23.19 7.34 -13.70
CA TRP A 377 24.48 7.44 -14.40
C TRP A 377 25.16 6.11 -14.76
N ASN A 378 24.41 5.00 -14.77
CA ASN A 378 24.94 3.68 -15.12
C ASN A 378 23.93 2.90 -15.98
N PRO A 379 23.93 3.11 -17.30
CA PRO A 379 23.08 2.35 -18.21
C PRO A 379 23.33 0.83 -18.09
N THR A 380 22.25 0.06 -17.96
CA THR A 380 22.21 -1.39 -17.91
C THR A 380 21.21 -1.96 -18.92
N ASP A 381 21.02 -3.27 -18.89
CA ASP A 381 20.08 -3.96 -19.78
C ASP A 381 18.64 -3.84 -19.22
N ILE A 382 17.67 -3.99 -20.10
CA ILE A 382 16.29 -4.35 -19.72
C ILE A 382 15.94 -5.75 -20.23
N HIS A 383 14.81 -6.28 -19.80
CA HIS A 383 14.30 -7.54 -20.30
C HIS A 383 12.83 -7.45 -20.65
N VAL A 384 12.45 -8.12 -21.74
CA VAL A 384 11.06 -8.19 -22.18
C VAL A 384 10.64 -9.64 -22.25
N ARG A 385 9.56 -9.97 -21.54
CA ARG A 385 8.85 -11.25 -21.68
C ARG A 385 7.47 -11.02 -22.25
N THR A 386 6.96 -11.96 -23.02
CA THR A 386 5.54 -11.98 -23.38
C THR A 386 4.89 -13.27 -22.95
N TYR A 387 3.60 -13.19 -22.62
CA TYR A 387 2.83 -14.32 -22.14
C TYR A 387 1.55 -14.47 -22.94
N ALA A 388 1.19 -15.70 -23.28
CA ALA A 388 -0.04 -15.98 -24.00
C ALA A 388 -1.27 -15.53 -23.20
N SER A 389 -2.31 -15.08 -23.89
CA SER A 389 -3.59 -14.63 -23.31
C SER A 389 -4.34 -15.70 -22.50
N ALA A 390 -3.92 -16.96 -22.58
CA ALA A 390 -4.43 -18.06 -21.77
C ALA A 390 -4.00 -17.97 -20.29
N ASN A 391 -2.89 -17.26 -20.02
CA ASN A 391 -2.45 -16.97 -18.67
C ASN A 391 -3.37 -15.91 -18.02
N LYS A 392 -3.49 -15.97 -16.69
CA LYS A 392 -4.26 -15.01 -15.91
C LYS A 392 -3.32 -14.23 -15.00
N PHE A 393 -3.31 -12.91 -15.15
CA PHE A 393 -2.61 -12.00 -14.25
C PHE A 393 -3.61 -11.01 -13.67
N SER A 394 -3.70 -10.95 -12.35
CA SER A 394 -4.55 -9.99 -11.66
C SER A 394 -3.96 -8.59 -11.78
N ARG A 395 -4.85 -7.59 -11.82
CA ARG A 395 -4.45 -6.20 -11.76
C ARG A 395 -3.82 -5.92 -10.40
N ALA A 396 -2.67 -5.27 -10.36
CA ALA A 396 -2.02 -4.98 -9.09
C ALA A 396 -0.98 -3.86 -9.17
N ILE A 397 -0.81 -3.13 -8.07
CA ILE A 397 0.25 -2.13 -7.88
C ILE A 397 1.11 -2.59 -6.71
N ALA A 398 2.43 -2.52 -6.82
CA ALA A 398 3.28 -2.81 -5.67
C ALA A 398 3.28 -1.65 -4.67
N THR A 399 3.23 -1.99 -3.39
CA THR A 399 3.43 -1.06 -2.28
C THR A 399 4.53 -1.59 -1.37
N ARG A 400 5.18 -0.71 -0.63
CA ARG A 400 6.24 -1.07 0.33
C ARG A 400 5.96 -0.35 1.64
N ALA A 401 5.92 -1.10 2.74
CA ALA A 401 5.67 -0.55 4.06
C ALA A 401 6.82 0.35 4.55
N THR A 402 8.04 0.08 4.11
CA THR A 402 9.23 0.91 4.35
C THR A 402 10.05 1.02 3.07
N PRO A 403 10.97 2.01 2.96
CA PRO A 403 11.88 2.10 1.82
C PRO A 403 12.65 0.81 1.58
N ASP A 404 12.92 0.00 2.60
CA ASP A 404 13.66 -1.23 2.42
C ASP A 404 12.75 -2.45 2.26
N ALA A 405 11.43 -2.40 2.45
CA ALA A 405 10.57 -3.60 2.39
C ALA A 405 10.49 -4.24 0.98
N GLU A 406 10.23 -5.54 0.91
CA GLU A 406 9.85 -6.24 -0.32
C GLU A 406 8.51 -5.69 -0.88
N PRO A 407 8.30 -5.71 -2.20
CA PRO A 407 7.07 -5.18 -2.77
C PRO A 407 5.90 -6.12 -2.46
N LYS A 408 4.79 -5.56 -2.01
CA LYS A 408 3.52 -6.28 -1.83
C LYS A 408 2.53 -5.78 -2.87
N MET A 409 2.09 -6.70 -3.73
CA MET A 409 1.12 -6.43 -4.77
C MET A 409 -0.26 -6.16 -4.17
N THR A 410 -0.98 -5.16 -4.72
CA THR A 410 -2.39 -4.94 -4.42
C THR A 410 -3.18 -6.23 -4.60
N ARG A 411 -4.10 -6.50 -3.67
CA ARG A 411 -4.93 -7.70 -3.69
C ARG A 411 -6.41 -7.40 -3.48
N GLU A 412 -7.22 -8.41 -3.69
CA GLU A 412 -8.64 -8.36 -3.38
C GLU A 412 -8.87 -8.69 -1.90
N THR A 413 -9.90 -8.10 -1.29
CA THR A 413 -10.36 -8.53 0.02
C THR A 413 -11.21 -9.80 -0.12
N ALA A 414 -11.44 -10.52 0.97
CA ALA A 414 -12.36 -11.64 1.00
C ALA A 414 -13.83 -11.26 0.76
N PHE A 415 -14.18 -9.96 0.83
CA PHE A 415 -15.50 -9.45 0.48
C PHE A 415 -15.58 -8.94 -0.97
N HIS A 416 -14.46 -8.93 -1.71
CA HIS A 416 -14.39 -8.36 -3.06
C HIS A 416 -15.40 -9.01 -4.00
N SER A 417 -15.48 -10.34 -4.02
CA SER A 417 -16.43 -11.10 -4.85
C SER A 417 -17.89 -10.68 -4.60
N SER A 418 -18.25 -10.44 -3.34
CA SER A 418 -19.58 -9.96 -2.95
C SER A 418 -19.86 -8.55 -3.47
N PHE A 419 -18.93 -7.60 -3.29
CA PHE A 419 -19.11 -6.24 -3.80
C PHE A 419 -19.03 -6.15 -5.33
N ALA A 420 -18.22 -6.99 -5.98
CA ALA A 420 -18.06 -7.04 -7.44
C ALA A 420 -19.34 -7.48 -8.17
N LYS A 421 -20.28 -8.13 -7.47
CA LYS A 421 -21.64 -8.40 -8.00
C LYS A 421 -22.41 -7.09 -8.28
N HIS A 422 -22.04 -5.99 -7.62
CA HIS A 422 -22.77 -4.72 -7.65
C HIS A 422 -22.03 -3.58 -8.36
N THR A 423 -20.73 -3.73 -8.62
CA THR A 423 -19.93 -2.71 -9.30
C THR A 423 -18.71 -3.29 -10.01
N ARG A 424 -18.20 -2.54 -10.99
CA ARG A 424 -16.86 -2.73 -11.57
C ARG A 424 -15.91 -1.56 -11.26
N ASN A 425 -16.42 -0.55 -10.55
CA ASN A 425 -15.68 0.65 -10.22
C ASN A 425 -14.89 0.44 -8.93
N PHE A 426 -13.70 -0.15 -9.07
CA PHE A 426 -12.75 -0.36 -7.99
C PHE A 426 -11.55 0.58 -8.13
N VAL A 427 -11.06 1.06 -6.99
CA VAL A 427 -9.83 1.85 -6.88
C VAL A 427 -8.87 1.19 -5.90
N GLU A 428 -7.59 1.48 -6.07
CA GLU A 428 -6.56 1.05 -5.13
C GLU A 428 -6.68 1.85 -3.84
N TYR A 429 -6.67 1.16 -2.71
CA TYR A 429 -6.57 1.76 -1.39
C TYR A 429 -5.67 0.92 -0.50
N ARG A 430 -4.46 1.44 -0.22
CA ARG A 430 -3.53 0.87 0.78
C ARG A 430 -3.27 -0.62 0.56
N GLY A 431 -2.97 -1.05 -0.66
CA GLY A 431 -2.69 -2.42 -1.04
C GLY A 431 -3.92 -3.28 -1.33
N TYR A 432 -5.12 -2.70 -1.45
CA TYR A 432 -6.35 -3.44 -1.75
C TYR A 432 -7.23 -2.79 -2.81
N TRP A 433 -7.97 -3.61 -3.56
CA TRP A 433 -9.02 -3.14 -4.48
C TRP A 433 -10.35 -2.96 -3.75
N LEU A 434 -10.76 -1.70 -3.55
CA LEU A 434 -12.05 -1.35 -2.93
C LEU A 434 -13.02 -0.68 -3.90
N ALA A 435 -14.31 -0.91 -3.66
CA ALA A 435 -15.37 -0.28 -4.44
C ALA A 435 -15.37 1.24 -4.22
N ASN A 436 -15.20 2.00 -5.30
CA ASN A 436 -15.23 3.46 -5.25
C ASN A 436 -16.68 3.99 -5.25
N CYS A 437 -17.54 3.32 -6.01
CA CYS A 437 -18.97 3.63 -6.15
C CYS A 437 -19.69 2.43 -6.77
N PHE A 438 -21.00 2.29 -6.50
CA PHE A 438 -21.86 1.26 -7.04
C PHE A 438 -22.73 1.77 -8.18
N SER A 439 -22.66 1.09 -9.34
CA SER A 439 -23.25 1.56 -10.60
C SER A 439 -24.77 1.77 -10.58
N LYS A 440 -25.50 1.06 -9.71
CA LYS A 440 -26.96 1.18 -9.60
C LYS A 440 -27.39 2.42 -8.81
N ALA A 441 -26.69 2.72 -7.73
CA ALA A 441 -27.06 3.77 -6.77
C ALA A 441 -26.35 5.10 -7.10
N GLY A 442 -25.06 5.04 -7.42
CA GLY A 442 -24.22 6.24 -7.49
C GLY A 442 -23.95 6.82 -6.08
N PRO A 443 -22.96 7.73 -5.96
CA PRO A 443 -22.52 8.22 -4.65
C PRO A 443 -23.62 8.97 -3.88
N LEU A 444 -24.56 9.62 -4.58
CA LEU A 444 -25.64 10.35 -3.93
C LEU A 444 -26.70 9.44 -3.31
N GLU A 445 -27.12 8.36 -3.97
CA GLU A 445 -28.10 7.43 -3.39
C GLU A 445 -27.46 6.61 -2.27
N GLU A 446 -26.18 6.23 -2.42
CA GLU A 446 -25.39 5.61 -1.35
C GLU A 446 -25.32 6.51 -0.10
N TYR A 447 -25.05 7.81 -0.30
CA TYR A 447 -25.06 8.82 0.75
C TYR A 447 -26.42 8.88 1.47
N TRP A 448 -27.53 8.97 0.74
CA TRP A 448 -28.87 9.02 1.34
C TRP A 448 -29.24 7.73 2.05
N ALA A 449 -28.85 6.57 1.50
CA ALA A 449 -29.03 5.28 2.17
C ALA A 449 -28.29 5.25 3.52
N CYS A 450 -27.09 5.81 3.62
CA CYS A 450 -26.37 5.90 4.89
C CYS A 450 -27.12 6.78 5.91
N ARG A 451 -27.61 7.95 5.49
CA ARG A 451 -28.30 8.92 6.37
C ARG A 451 -29.70 8.45 6.81
N GLU A 452 -30.44 7.77 5.94
CA GLU A 452 -31.87 7.49 6.15
C GLU A 452 -32.19 6.02 6.43
N LYS A 453 -31.30 5.09 6.03
CA LYS A 453 -31.54 3.64 6.07
C LYS A 453 -30.34 2.92 6.68
N ALA A 454 -29.64 2.11 5.90
CA ALA A 454 -28.38 1.49 6.26
C ALA A 454 -27.54 1.23 5.01
N VAL A 455 -26.23 1.18 5.21
CA VAL A 455 -25.25 0.80 4.20
C VAL A 455 -24.31 -0.28 4.70
N VAL A 456 -23.73 -1.04 3.77
CA VAL A 456 -22.64 -1.98 4.02
C VAL A 456 -21.40 -1.57 3.24
N MET A 457 -20.23 -1.54 3.86
CA MET A 457 -18.95 -1.15 3.25
C MET A 457 -17.81 -2.04 3.70
N ASP A 458 -16.80 -2.22 2.85
CA ASP A 458 -15.60 -3.00 3.14
C ASP A 458 -14.53 -2.16 3.82
N LEU A 459 -14.15 -2.53 5.04
CA LEU A 459 -13.08 -1.90 5.82
C LEU A 459 -11.89 -2.85 6.06
N SER A 460 -11.87 -3.99 5.36
CA SER A 460 -10.79 -4.99 5.45
C SER A 460 -9.39 -4.42 5.24
N PRO A 461 -9.16 -3.37 4.42
CA PRO A 461 -7.82 -2.80 4.26
C PRO A 461 -7.25 -2.07 5.48
N LEU A 462 -8.06 -1.69 6.48
CA LEU A 462 -7.52 -1.10 7.72
C LEU A 462 -6.55 -2.09 8.37
N ARG A 463 -5.40 -1.61 8.86
CA ARG A 463 -4.34 -2.47 9.38
C ARG A 463 -4.68 -2.95 10.78
N LYS A 464 -4.74 -4.27 10.98
CA LYS A 464 -4.97 -4.90 12.28
C LYS A 464 -3.67 -5.46 12.83
N PHE A 465 -3.39 -5.14 14.09
CA PHE A 465 -2.27 -5.70 14.84
C PHE A 465 -2.76 -6.27 16.17
N GLU A 466 -2.53 -7.56 16.39
CA GLU A 466 -2.75 -8.22 17.68
C GLU A 466 -1.60 -7.88 18.62
N VAL A 467 -1.91 -7.25 19.74
CA VAL A 467 -0.95 -6.84 20.77
C VAL A 467 -1.22 -7.68 22.01
N THR A 468 -0.40 -8.72 22.19
CA THR A 468 -0.62 -9.77 23.19
C THR A 468 0.59 -9.94 24.10
N GLY A 469 0.36 -10.11 25.40
CA GLY A 469 1.41 -10.36 26.39
C GLY A 469 1.23 -9.56 27.66
N PRO A 470 1.90 -9.93 28.76
CA PRO A 470 1.73 -9.28 30.07
C PRO A 470 2.04 -7.78 30.06
N ASP A 471 2.90 -7.32 29.14
CA ASP A 471 3.28 -5.91 29.03
C ASP A 471 2.53 -5.17 27.91
N ALA A 472 1.48 -5.77 27.32
CA ALA A 472 0.70 -5.17 26.22
C ALA A 472 0.05 -3.84 26.63
N GLU A 473 -0.54 -3.77 27.83
CA GLU A 473 -1.13 -2.53 28.35
C GLU A 473 -0.07 -1.45 28.53
N ALA A 474 1.14 -1.81 29.01
CA ALA A 474 2.23 -0.86 29.22
C ALA A 474 2.75 -0.28 27.90
N LEU A 475 2.93 -1.12 26.87
CA LEU A 475 3.32 -0.67 25.53
C LEU A 475 2.30 0.33 24.99
N LEU A 476 1.02 -0.04 24.97
CA LEU A 476 -0.06 0.77 24.42
C LEU A 476 -0.30 2.04 25.24
N GLN A 477 -0.13 1.98 26.56
CA GLN A 477 -0.18 3.16 27.44
C GLN A 477 0.91 4.16 27.07
N TYR A 478 2.09 3.71 26.64
CA TYR A 478 3.19 4.61 26.28
C TYR A 478 3.11 5.11 24.83
N THR A 479 2.61 4.31 23.89
CA THR A 479 2.62 4.66 22.44
C THR A 479 1.37 5.42 21.98
N LEU A 480 0.24 5.28 22.67
CA LEU A 480 -1.02 5.94 22.31
C LEU A 480 -1.28 7.16 23.18
N THR A 481 -1.97 8.17 22.65
CA THR A 481 -2.28 9.38 23.42
C THR A 481 -3.34 9.14 24.51
N ARG A 482 -4.29 8.23 24.29
CA ARG A 482 -5.34 7.86 25.27
C ARG A 482 -4.80 7.09 26.48
N ASP A 483 -5.56 7.13 27.57
CA ASP A 483 -5.28 6.39 28.79
C ASP A 483 -5.83 4.96 28.69
N VAL A 484 -4.97 4.03 28.30
CA VAL A 484 -5.27 2.61 28.06
C VAL A 484 -5.60 1.89 29.36
N LYS A 485 -4.99 2.27 30.48
CA LYS A 485 -5.26 1.67 31.81
C LYS A 485 -6.71 1.82 32.26
N LYS A 486 -7.45 2.78 31.71
CA LYS A 486 -8.88 3.02 32.01
C LYS A 486 -9.84 2.23 31.13
N LEU A 487 -9.36 1.56 30.08
CA LEU A 487 -10.23 0.76 29.21
C LEU A 487 -10.66 -0.51 29.92
N ALA A 488 -11.95 -0.80 29.97
CA ALA A 488 -12.44 -2.11 30.40
C ALA A 488 -12.29 -3.15 29.27
N VAL A 489 -12.25 -4.44 29.62
CA VAL A 489 -12.40 -5.51 28.63
C VAL A 489 -13.75 -5.34 27.90
N GLY A 490 -13.77 -5.54 26.59
CA GLY A 490 -14.92 -5.27 25.73
C GLY A 490 -15.08 -3.79 25.35
N GLN A 491 -14.11 -2.93 25.67
CA GLN A 491 -14.14 -1.51 25.30
C GLN A 491 -13.28 -1.23 24.06
N VAL A 492 -13.75 -0.26 23.27
CA VAL A 492 -13.01 0.35 22.17
C VAL A 492 -12.65 1.79 22.55
N VAL A 493 -11.51 2.30 22.08
CA VAL A 493 -11.22 3.74 22.14
C VAL A 493 -10.60 4.20 20.82
N TYR A 494 -11.00 5.38 20.37
CA TYR A 494 -10.31 6.10 19.30
C TYR A 494 -9.17 6.95 19.88
N THR A 495 -7.99 6.87 19.27
CA THR A 495 -6.77 7.51 19.75
C THR A 495 -5.80 7.84 18.62
N ALA A 496 -4.84 8.72 18.90
CA ALA A 496 -3.70 8.98 18.02
C ALA A 496 -2.44 8.25 18.49
N MET A 497 -1.53 8.03 17.55
CA MET A 497 -0.13 7.64 17.77
C MET A 497 0.75 8.77 17.25
N CYS A 498 1.76 9.18 18.01
CA CYS A 498 2.58 10.36 17.69
C CYS A 498 4.08 10.06 17.74
N TYR A 499 4.84 10.82 16.97
CA TYR A 499 6.29 10.96 17.14
C TYR A 499 6.63 11.83 18.34
N GLU A 500 7.90 11.81 18.76
CA GLU A 500 8.41 12.63 19.87
C GLU A 500 8.19 14.15 19.66
N HIS A 501 8.20 14.63 18.41
CA HIS A 501 7.91 16.04 18.09
C HIS A 501 6.40 16.38 18.09
N GLY A 502 5.54 15.43 18.43
CA GLY A 502 4.09 15.56 18.59
C GLY A 502 3.28 15.46 17.31
N GLY A 503 3.93 15.26 16.16
CA GLY A 503 3.23 15.00 14.89
C GLY A 503 2.67 13.58 14.84
N MET A 504 1.59 13.38 14.09
CA MET A 504 0.87 12.11 14.06
C MET A 504 1.54 11.07 13.15
N ILE A 505 1.71 9.86 13.67
CA ILE A 505 2.11 8.67 12.90
C ILE A 505 0.87 8.08 12.24
N ASP A 506 -0.17 7.86 13.05
CA ASP A 506 -1.41 7.20 12.66
C ASP A 506 -2.53 7.59 13.64
N ASP A 507 -3.77 7.34 13.24
CA ASP A 507 -4.94 7.40 14.08
C ASP A 507 -5.76 6.11 13.93
N GLY A 508 -6.56 5.77 14.93
CA GLY A 508 -7.23 4.49 14.88
C GLY A 508 -7.97 4.10 16.14
N THR A 509 -8.45 2.86 16.15
CA THR A 509 -9.16 2.28 17.28
C THR A 509 -8.35 1.20 17.96
N LEU A 510 -8.37 1.22 19.29
CA LEU A 510 -7.84 0.16 20.13
C LEU A 510 -9.00 -0.63 20.75
N LEU A 511 -9.07 -1.92 20.45
CA LEU A 511 -10.01 -2.87 21.06
C LEU A 511 -9.32 -3.56 22.24
N ARG A 512 -9.88 -3.51 23.44
CA ARG A 512 -9.43 -4.32 24.59
C ARG A 512 -10.23 -5.61 24.65
N LEU A 513 -9.64 -6.71 24.20
CA LEU A 513 -10.29 -8.01 24.03
C LEU A 513 -10.12 -8.93 25.25
N GLY A 514 -9.07 -8.69 26.04
CA GLY A 514 -8.85 -9.35 27.31
C GLY A 514 -7.99 -8.50 28.24
N LYS A 515 -7.50 -9.12 29.32
CA LYS A 515 -6.58 -8.46 30.25
C LYS A 515 -5.30 -8.02 29.56
N ASP A 516 -4.67 -8.96 28.85
CA ASP A 516 -3.34 -8.88 28.24
C ASP A 516 -3.42 -9.04 26.71
N ASN A 517 -4.58 -8.67 26.14
CA ASN A 517 -4.94 -8.91 24.75
C ASN A 517 -5.70 -7.71 24.17
N PHE A 518 -5.09 -7.07 23.18
CA PHE A 518 -5.59 -5.89 22.51
C PHE A 518 -5.44 -6.03 21.00
N ARG A 519 -6.25 -5.29 20.25
CA ARG A 519 -6.11 -5.14 18.80
C ARG A 519 -6.05 -3.67 18.44
N TRP A 520 -4.95 -3.25 17.82
CA TRP A 520 -4.81 -1.93 17.20
C TRP A 520 -5.33 -1.99 15.76
N ILE A 521 -6.20 -1.05 15.39
CA ILE A 521 -6.73 -0.91 14.04
C ILE A 521 -6.42 0.51 13.56
N GLY A 522 -5.48 0.66 12.63
CA GLY A 522 -5.00 1.94 12.10
C GLY A 522 -4.97 1.98 10.56
N GLY A 523 -4.49 3.08 10.01
CA GLY A 523 -4.41 3.31 8.56
C GLY A 523 -3.11 2.87 7.90
N ASP A 524 -2.05 2.65 8.68
CA ASP A 524 -0.69 2.46 8.15
C ASP A 524 0.01 1.18 8.65
N ASP A 525 0.80 0.54 7.78
CA ASP A 525 1.59 -0.64 8.13
C ASP A 525 2.71 -0.31 9.13
N TYR A 526 3.22 0.92 9.10
CA TYR A 526 4.29 1.39 9.98
C TYR A 526 3.89 1.38 11.46
N SER A 527 2.60 1.47 11.79
CA SER A 527 2.08 1.34 13.15
C SER A 527 2.60 0.07 13.86
N GLY A 528 2.60 -1.08 13.17
CA GLY A 528 3.09 -2.33 13.74
C GLY A 528 4.61 -2.33 13.98
N ILE A 529 5.37 -1.74 13.05
CA ILE A 529 6.83 -1.59 13.17
C ILE A 529 7.16 -0.71 14.37
N TRP A 530 6.51 0.45 14.47
CA TRP A 530 6.70 1.40 15.56
C TRP A 530 6.45 0.78 16.95
N LEU A 531 5.36 0.02 17.08
CA LEU A 531 5.02 -0.69 18.32
C LEU A 531 6.08 -1.74 18.68
N ARG A 532 6.58 -2.53 17.71
CA ARG A 532 7.62 -3.53 17.95
C ARG A 532 8.96 -2.90 18.35
N GLU A 533 9.40 -1.88 17.63
CA GLU A 533 10.64 -1.16 17.95
C GLU A 533 10.57 -0.51 19.34
N THR A 534 9.40 0.03 19.71
CA THR A 534 9.19 0.59 21.05
C THR A 534 9.22 -0.49 22.12
N ALA A 535 8.59 -1.65 21.89
CA ALA A 535 8.61 -2.78 22.80
C ALA A 535 10.04 -3.30 23.03
N GLU A 536 10.83 -3.44 21.96
CA GLU A 536 12.24 -3.84 22.02
C GLU A 536 13.08 -2.84 22.81
N LYS A 537 12.98 -1.54 22.50
CA LYS A 537 13.70 -0.46 23.20
C LYS A 537 13.41 -0.45 24.72
N LEU A 538 12.19 -0.81 25.11
CA LEU A 538 11.75 -0.84 26.50
C LEU A 538 11.93 -2.22 27.18
N GLY A 539 12.37 -3.25 26.44
CA GLY A 539 12.54 -4.62 26.96
C GLY A 539 11.24 -5.27 27.42
N LEU A 540 10.10 -4.93 26.78
CA LEU A 540 8.77 -5.41 27.18
C LEU A 540 8.48 -6.82 26.67
N LYS A 541 7.77 -7.61 27.45
CA LYS A 541 7.26 -8.95 27.07
C LYS A 541 5.90 -8.82 26.41
N VAL A 542 5.93 -8.44 25.13
CA VAL A 542 4.75 -8.26 24.29
C VAL A 542 5.06 -8.68 22.85
N LEU A 543 4.08 -9.31 22.19
CA LEU A 543 4.09 -9.61 20.76
C LEU A 543 3.13 -8.67 20.05
N VAL A 544 3.57 -8.12 18.93
CA VAL A 544 2.77 -7.23 18.06
C VAL A 544 2.78 -7.81 16.65
N ARG A 545 1.67 -8.46 16.29
CA ARG A 545 1.58 -9.31 15.10
C ARG A 545 0.48 -8.83 14.16
N ALA A 546 0.79 -8.71 12.88
CA ALA A 546 -0.17 -8.31 11.86
C ALA A 546 -1.24 -9.39 11.65
N SER A 547 -2.51 -8.98 11.65
CA SER A 547 -3.65 -9.89 11.45
C SER A 547 -4.61 -9.43 10.36
N THR A 548 -4.26 -8.39 9.59
CA THR A 548 -5.08 -7.88 8.47
C THR A 548 -5.51 -9.00 7.52
N ASP A 549 -4.60 -9.92 7.18
CA ASP A 549 -4.84 -11.05 6.26
C ASP A 549 -5.73 -12.14 6.85
N GLN A 550 -5.89 -12.15 8.17
CA GLN A 550 -6.66 -13.14 8.93
C GLN A 550 -7.95 -12.55 9.49
N MET A 551 -8.15 -11.23 9.36
CA MET A 551 -9.22 -10.48 10.01
C MET A 551 -9.79 -9.44 9.06
N HIS A 552 -10.79 -9.84 8.28
CA HIS A 552 -11.50 -8.94 7.38
C HIS A 552 -12.73 -8.37 8.07
N ASN A 553 -13.18 -7.20 7.65
CA ASN A 553 -14.35 -6.58 8.25
C ASN A 553 -15.18 -5.76 7.27
N ILE A 554 -16.49 -5.78 7.51
CA ILE A 554 -17.45 -4.87 6.90
C ILE A 554 -18.06 -3.98 7.98
N ALA A 555 -18.43 -2.76 7.62
CA ALA A 555 -19.22 -1.88 8.48
C ALA A 555 -20.66 -1.79 7.98
N VAL A 556 -21.61 -1.95 8.89
CA VAL A 556 -23.04 -1.75 8.67
C VAL A 556 -23.46 -0.48 9.41
N GLN A 557 -23.71 0.60 8.67
CA GLN A 557 -23.94 1.92 9.26
C GLN A 557 -25.21 2.59 8.72
N GLY A 558 -25.83 3.42 9.54
CA GLY A 558 -27.11 4.08 9.30
C GLY A 558 -28.14 3.76 10.39
N PRO A 559 -29.25 4.52 10.46
CA PRO A 559 -30.27 4.38 11.50
C PRO A 559 -30.91 2.99 11.59
N LYS A 560 -30.86 2.18 10.52
CA LYS A 560 -31.39 0.80 10.49
C LYS A 560 -30.38 -0.30 10.80
N SER A 561 -29.10 0.06 11.01
CA SER A 561 -28.03 -0.93 11.25
C SER A 561 -28.30 -1.85 12.45
N ARG A 562 -28.80 -1.31 13.57
CA ARG A 562 -29.17 -2.10 14.76
C ARG A 562 -30.31 -3.08 14.46
N ASP A 563 -31.34 -2.62 13.77
CA ASP A 563 -32.52 -3.44 13.44
C ASP A 563 -32.14 -4.61 12.52
N ILE A 564 -31.20 -4.41 11.60
CA ILE A 564 -30.68 -5.46 10.73
C ILE A 564 -29.88 -6.48 11.54
N LEU A 565 -28.92 -6.01 12.33
CA LEU A 565 -27.96 -6.90 12.98
C LEU A 565 -28.54 -7.68 14.15
N LYS A 566 -29.55 -7.17 14.86
CA LYS A 566 -30.22 -7.92 15.93
C LYS A 566 -30.90 -9.20 15.42
N GLU A 567 -31.26 -9.26 14.13
CA GLU A 567 -31.90 -10.43 13.52
C GLU A 567 -30.91 -11.59 13.30
N ILE A 568 -29.61 -11.29 13.18
CA ILE A 568 -28.59 -12.27 12.76
C ILE A 568 -27.43 -12.41 13.73
N VAL A 569 -27.26 -11.53 14.71
CA VAL A 569 -26.14 -11.59 15.66
C VAL A 569 -26.59 -12.33 16.92
N TRP A 570 -26.00 -13.50 17.14
CA TRP A 570 -26.16 -14.29 18.35
C TRP A 570 -24.96 -14.11 19.28
N THR A 571 -25.21 -13.95 20.58
CA THR A 571 -24.17 -13.84 21.61
C THR A 571 -24.33 -14.93 22.66
N ALA A 572 -23.22 -15.48 23.14
CA ALA A 572 -23.25 -16.46 24.22
C ALA A 572 -23.77 -15.82 25.53
N PRO A 573 -24.43 -16.59 26.43
CA PRO A 573 -25.01 -16.03 27.67
C PRO A 573 -24.04 -15.32 28.62
N HIS A 574 -22.73 -15.55 28.48
CA HIS A 574 -21.68 -14.92 29.29
C HIS A 574 -21.05 -13.69 28.61
N GLN A 575 -21.50 -13.33 27.41
CA GLN A 575 -21.12 -12.13 26.69
C GLN A 575 -22.25 -11.10 26.76
N PRO A 576 -21.96 -9.80 26.70
CA PRO A 576 -23.00 -8.79 26.50
C PRO A 576 -23.79 -9.11 25.23
N THR A 577 -25.10 -9.00 25.30
CA THR A 577 -25.96 -9.16 24.14
C THR A 577 -25.68 -8.07 23.11
N PHE A 578 -26.00 -8.34 21.84
CA PHE A 578 -25.83 -7.35 20.79
C PHE A 578 -26.56 -6.03 21.09
N GLU A 579 -27.76 -6.11 21.66
CA GLU A 579 -28.59 -4.94 21.98
C GLU A 579 -28.07 -4.14 23.19
N GLU A 580 -27.31 -4.77 24.08
CA GLU A 580 -26.64 -4.11 25.22
C GLU A 580 -25.34 -3.40 24.85
N LEU A 581 -24.88 -3.52 23.59
CA LEU A 581 -23.66 -2.84 23.14
C LEU A 581 -23.83 -1.32 23.13
N ASP A 582 -23.23 -0.66 24.11
CA ASP A 582 -23.04 0.80 24.11
C ASP A 582 -22.04 1.27 23.04
N TRP A 583 -22.07 2.57 22.73
CA TRP A 583 -21.13 3.19 21.81
C TRP A 583 -19.67 2.95 22.27
N PHE A 584 -18.78 2.58 21.34
CA PHE A 584 -17.40 2.17 21.66
C PHE A 584 -17.30 0.93 22.58
N ARG A 585 -18.23 -0.01 22.45
CA ARG A 585 -18.13 -1.38 23.00
C ARG A 585 -18.02 -2.42 21.89
N LEU A 586 -17.52 -3.59 22.26
CA LEU A 586 -17.48 -4.77 21.41
C LEU A 586 -18.00 -6.01 22.16
N THR A 587 -18.43 -7.02 21.40
CA THR A 587 -18.74 -8.35 21.91
C THR A 587 -18.26 -9.43 20.93
N VAL A 588 -17.92 -10.60 21.46
CA VAL A 588 -17.70 -11.81 20.66
C VAL A 588 -19.07 -12.44 20.39
N ALA A 589 -19.35 -12.71 19.12
CA ALA A 589 -20.66 -13.15 18.68
C ALA A 589 -20.56 -14.21 17.57
N ARG A 590 -21.71 -14.67 17.10
CA ARG A 590 -21.85 -15.56 15.94
C ARG A 590 -22.97 -15.09 15.02
N ILE A 591 -22.86 -15.40 13.74
CA ILE A 591 -23.96 -15.22 12.78
C ILE A 591 -24.99 -16.34 12.96
N GLY A 592 -26.25 -16.00 13.18
CA GLY A 592 -27.39 -16.90 13.30
C GLY A 592 -27.57 -17.45 14.72
N ASN A 593 -26.77 -18.44 15.10
CA ASN A 593 -26.92 -19.17 16.36
C ASN A 593 -25.58 -19.59 16.99
N ASP A 594 -25.62 -20.41 18.02
CA ASP A 594 -24.46 -20.89 18.78
C ASP A 594 -23.46 -21.74 17.96
N GLN A 595 -23.92 -22.33 16.86
CA GLN A 595 -23.10 -23.08 15.89
C GLN A 595 -22.74 -22.24 14.65
N GLY A 596 -23.16 -20.97 14.64
CA GLY A 596 -22.95 -20.03 13.56
C GLY A 596 -21.49 -19.61 13.34
N VAL A 597 -21.25 -18.79 12.31
CA VAL A 597 -19.90 -18.26 12.00
C VAL A 597 -19.43 -17.36 13.14
N PRO A 598 -18.22 -17.58 13.71
CA PRO A 598 -17.67 -16.71 14.75
C PRO A 598 -17.30 -15.33 14.19
N ILE A 599 -17.69 -14.29 14.92
CA ILE A 599 -17.44 -12.88 14.59
C ILE A 599 -17.11 -12.09 15.85
N VAL A 600 -16.50 -10.92 15.67
CA VAL A 600 -16.47 -9.86 16.69
C VAL A 600 -17.26 -8.69 16.14
N VAL A 601 -18.17 -8.15 16.94
CA VAL A 601 -18.97 -6.98 16.56
C VAL A 601 -18.58 -5.83 17.47
N SER A 602 -18.28 -4.67 16.90
CA SER A 602 -18.03 -3.44 17.67
C SER A 602 -18.96 -2.33 17.23
N ARG A 603 -19.50 -1.57 18.19
CA ARG A 603 -20.36 -0.41 17.92
C ARG A 603 -19.49 0.83 17.67
N THR A 604 -18.91 0.86 16.48
CA THR A 604 -18.01 1.89 15.96
C THR A 604 -18.36 2.21 14.50
N GLY A 605 -17.71 3.23 13.96
CA GLY A 605 -17.68 3.44 12.51
C GLY A 605 -17.33 4.87 12.11
N TYR A 606 -17.36 5.13 10.80
CA TYR A 606 -16.67 6.25 10.16
C TYR A 606 -17.58 7.15 9.31
N THR A 607 -18.91 7.09 9.52
CA THR A 607 -19.89 7.87 8.75
C THR A 607 -20.59 8.98 9.54
N GLY A 608 -20.39 9.04 10.86
CA GLY A 608 -21.17 9.90 11.75
C GLY A 608 -22.60 9.42 12.03
N GLU A 609 -22.97 8.21 11.60
CA GLU A 609 -24.24 7.56 11.94
C GLU A 609 -24.07 6.47 13.02
N LEU A 610 -25.19 5.98 13.55
CA LEU A 610 -25.23 4.70 14.25
C LEU A 610 -24.64 3.61 13.34
N GLY A 611 -23.81 2.73 13.89
CA GLY A 611 -23.27 1.64 13.10
C GLY A 611 -22.44 0.66 13.89
N TYR A 612 -22.09 -0.42 13.22
CA TYR A 612 -21.34 -1.53 13.76
C TYR A 612 -20.33 -2.04 12.73
N GLU A 613 -19.19 -2.50 13.20
CA GLU A 613 -18.19 -3.21 12.40
C GLU A 613 -18.21 -4.68 12.78
N ILE A 614 -18.21 -5.55 11.76
CA ILE A 614 -18.27 -7.01 11.90
C ILE A 614 -16.97 -7.59 11.38
N PHE A 615 -16.19 -8.16 12.28
CA PHE A 615 -14.91 -8.77 12.01
C PHE A 615 -15.06 -10.29 11.90
N CYS A 616 -14.50 -10.87 10.84
CA CYS A 616 -14.49 -12.32 10.64
C CYS A 616 -13.21 -12.79 9.96
N HIS A 617 -12.93 -14.09 10.07
CA HIS A 617 -11.88 -14.71 9.27
C HIS A 617 -12.27 -14.69 7.77
N PRO A 618 -11.36 -14.38 6.83
CA PRO A 618 -11.60 -14.33 5.38
C PRO A 618 -12.44 -15.45 4.80
N ARG A 619 -12.18 -16.70 5.19
CA ARG A 619 -12.94 -17.91 4.79
C ARG A 619 -14.46 -17.82 5.01
N HIS A 620 -14.93 -16.93 5.88
CA HIS A 620 -16.34 -16.74 6.20
C HIS A 620 -16.92 -15.42 5.67
N ALA A 621 -16.14 -14.64 4.94
CA ALA A 621 -16.54 -13.31 4.48
C ALA A 621 -17.83 -13.35 3.64
N GLU A 622 -17.93 -14.25 2.66
CA GLU A 622 -19.15 -14.38 1.85
C GLU A 622 -20.37 -14.74 2.71
N THR A 623 -20.24 -15.70 3.64
CA THR A 623 -21.33 -16.09 4.54
C THR A 623 -21.78 -14.94 5.44
N VAL A 624 -20.84 -14.15 5.98
CA VAL A 624 -21.15 -12.97 6.80
C VAL A 624 -21.83 -11.90 5.96
N PHE A 625 -21.33 -11.65 4.74
CA PHE A 625 -21.92 -10.68 3.83
C PHE A 625 -23.34 -11.07 3.44
N ASP A 626 -23.57 -12.31 3.04
CA ASP A 626 -24.89 -12.79 2.62
C ASP A 626 -25.90 -12.70 3.76
N ALA A 627 -25.51 -13.07 5.00
CA ALA A 627 -26.38 -12.90 6.17
C ALA A 627 -26.77 -11.44 6.43
N VAL A 628 -25.80 -10.51 6.36
CA VAL A 628 -26.06 -9.07 6.48
C VAL A 628 -26.93 -8.56 5.33
N TRP A 629 -26.66 -9.03 4.11
CA TRP A 629 -27.34 -8.60 2.91
C TRP A 629 -28.81 -9.02 2.90
N GLU A 630 -29.10 -10.28 3.24
CA GLU A 630 -30.43 -10.85 3.33
C GLU A 630 -31.26 -10.18 4.43
N ALA A 631 -30.73 -10.08 5.65
CA ALA A 631 -31.38 -9.37 6.75
C ALA A 631 -31.55 -7.87 6.43
N GLY A 632 -30.67 -7.30 5.62
CA GLY A 632 -30.69 -5.89 5.24
C GLY A 632 -31.73 -5.53 4.16
N GLN A 633 -32.17 -6.47 3.32
CA GLN A 633 -33.08 -6.17 2.20
C GLN A 633 -34.40 -5.50 2.65
N PRO A 634 -35.12 -6.00 3.68
CA PRO A 634 -36.36 -5.36 4.14
C PRO A 634 -36.16 -3.94 4.68
N HIS A 635 -34.94 -3.61 5.11
CA HIS A 635 -34.56 -2.31 5.66
C HIS A 635 -33.94 -1.36 4.61
N GLY A 636 -33.85 -1.80 3.35
CA GLY A 636 -33.29 -1.01 2.25
C GLY A 636 -31.77 -0.84 2.30
N LEU A 637 -31.05 -1.85 2.83
CA LEU A 637 -29.58 -1.88 2.86
C LEU A 637 -29.00 -1.68 1.45
N THR A 638 -28.04 -0.76 1.34
CA THR A 638 -27.35 -0.43 0.08
C THR A 638 -25.84 -0.54 0.26
N PRO A 639 -25.07 -1.11 -0.70
CA PRO A 639 -23.61 -1.11 -0.59
C PRO A 639 -23.08 0.32 -0.83
N MET A 640 -22.08 0.75 -0.06
CA MET A 640 -21.52 2.11 -0.15
C MET A 640 -20.03 2.09 -0.46
N GLY A 641 -19.62 2.90 -1.44
CA GLY A 641 -18.23 3.04 -1.88
C GLY A 641 -17.51 4.24 -1.26
N LEU A 642 -16.23 4.36 -1.58
CA LEU A 642 -15.35 5.41 -1.03
C LEU A 642 -15.82 6.84 -1.34
N GLN A 643 -16.45 7.10 -2.49
CA GLN A 643 -16.94 8.44 -2.84
C GLN A 643 -18.02 8.93 -1.86
N ALA A 644 -19.01 8.09 -1.58
CA ALA A 644 -20.07 8.43 -0.63
C ALA A 644 -19.53 8.45 0.82
N LEU A 645 -18.58 7.56 1.15
CA LEU A 645 -17.90 7.56 2.45
C LEU A 645 -17.18 8.89 2.71
N ASP A 646 -16.46 9.41 1.71
CA ASP A 646 -15.75 10.69 1.83
C ASP A 646 -16.73 11.86 2.08
N MET A 647 -17.91 11.84 1.47
CA MET A 647 -18.95 12.83 1.73
C MET A 647 -19.43 12.79 3.19
N VAL A 648 -19.82 11.60 3.67
CA VAL A 648 -20.41 11.49 5.01
C VAL A 648 -19.39 11.71 6.13
N ARG A 649 -18.12 11.35 5.91
CA ARG A 649 -17.04 11.55 6.88
C ARG A 649 -16.63 13.02 6.98
N ILE A 650 -16.61 13.76 5.86
CA ILE A 650 -16.33 15.21 5.85
C ILE A 650 -17.42 15.96 6.61
N GLU A 651 -18.69 15.68 6.34
CA GLU A 651 -19.81 16.29 7.08
C GLU A 651 -19.72 16.01 8.59
N ALA A 652 -19.30 14.80 8.96
CA ALA A 652 -19.10 14.41 10.34
C ALA A 652 -17.79 14.99 10.94
N GLY A 653 -16.92 15.64 10.17
CA GLY A 653 -15.63 16.13 10.65
C GLY A 653 -14.67 15.01 11.07
N LEU A 654 -14.72 13.85 10.41
CA LEU A 654 -13.80 12.74 10.65
C LEU A 654 -12.56 12.90 9.77
N VAL A 655 -11.39 12.84 10.42
CA VAL A 655 -10.10 13.13 9.77
C VAL A 655 -9.56 11.96 8.97
N PHE A 656 -8.80 12.27 7.93
CA PHE A 656 -8.18 11.29 7.05
C PHE A 656 -6.69 11.58 6.84
N ALA A 657 -5.86 10.55 6.98
CA ALA A 657 -4.40 10.64 6.83
C ALA A 657 -4.02 11.15 5.44
N GLY A 658 -3.02 12.04 5.36
CA GLY A 658 -2.57 12.67 4.12
C GLY A 658 -3.42 13.85 3.66
N TYR A 659 -4.60 14.07 4.28
CA TYR A 659 -5.47 15.21 4.00
C TYR A 659 -5.56 16.14 5.22
N ASP A 660 -6.11 15.62 6.32
CA ASP A 660 -6.39 16.40 7.51
C ASP A 660 -5.22 16.35 8.52
N PHE A 661 -4.39 15.31 8.45
CA PHE A 661 -3.17 15.20 9.24
C PHE A 661 -2.03 14.49 8.48
N SER A 662 -0.81 14.73 8.96
CA SER A 662 0.42 14.04 8.57
C SER A 662 1.39 14.04 9.75
N ASP A 663 2.62 13.58 9.53
CA ASP A 663 3.73 13.68 10.48
C ASP A 663 4.07 15.12 10.90
N GLN A 664 3.56 16.15 10.22
CA GLN A 664 3.76 17.55 10.62
C GLN A 664 2.61 18.10 11.48
N THR A 665 1.47 17.41 11.48
CA THR A 665 0.23 17.86 12.15
C THR A 665 0.08 17.15 13.48
N ASP A 666 -0.22 17.88 14.55
CA ASP A 666 -0.54 17.29 15.85
C ASP A 666 -2.05 17.01 16.02
N PRO A 667 -2.46 16.17 17.00
CA PRO A 667 -3.87 15.86 17.22
C PRO A 667 -4.78 17.06 17.50
N PHE A 668 -4.27 18.17 18.06
CA PHE A 668 -5.07 19.36 18.31
C PHE A 668 -5.33 20.12 17.00
N GLU A 669 -4.29 20.29 16.18
CA GLU A 669 -4.39 20.90 14.85
C GLU A 669 -5.23 20.06 13.89
N ALA A 670 -5.22 18.73 14.04
CA ALA A 670 -6.09 17.78 13.33
C ALA A 670 -7.53 17.72 13.88
N GLY A 671 -7.91 18.52 14.88
CA GLY A 671 -9.29 18.53 15.40
C GLY A 671 -9.70 17.30 16.23
N ILE A 672 -8.78 16.37 16.48
CA ILE A 672 -9.00 15.18 17.32
C ILE A 672 -8.39 15.30 18.71
N GLY A 673 -8.10 16.52 19.19
CA GLY A 673 -7.45 16.77 20.48
C GLY A 673 -8.15 16.17 21.72
N PHE A 674 -9.41 15.74 21.59
CA PHE A 674 -10.11 14.95 22.61
C PHE A 674 -9.48 13.57 22.88
N THR A 675 -8.59 13.09 22.00
CA THR A 675 -7.80 11.87 22.17
C THR A 675 -6.55 12.08 23.03
N VAL A 676 -6.23 13.32 23.43
CA VAL A 676 -5.03 13.66 24.19
C VAL A 676 -5.39 14.16 25.61
N PRO A 677 -5.75 13.24 26.53
CA PRO A 677 -6.21 13.58 27.88
C PRO A 677 -5.06 13.98 28.84
N LEU A 678 -4.29 15.03 28.51
CA LEU A 678 -3.11 15.49 29.29
C LEU A 678 -3.37 15.73 30.80
N LYS A 679 -4.62 16.03 31.17
CA LYS A 679 -5.01 16.27 32.57
C LYS A 679 -5.28 14.98 33.35
N THR A 680 -5.74 13.92 32.68
CA THR A 680 -6.22 12.71 33.36
C THR A 680 -5.36 11.48 33.10
N LYS A 681 -4.53 11.50 32.05
CA LYS A 681 -3.43 10.56 31.84
C LYS A 681 -2.17 11.14 32.45
N THR A 682 -1.80 10.61 33.61
CA THR A 682 -0.63 11.07 34.39
C THR A 682 0.66 10.35 33.99
N ASP A 683 0.54 9.15 33.43
CA ASP A 683 1.68 8.43 32.87
C ASP A 683 2.24 9.18 31.65
N ASP A 684 3.53 9.03 31.43
CA ASP A 684 4.19 9.55 30.23
C ASP A 684 3.77 8.75 28.99
N PHE A 685 3.88 9.39 27.82
CA PHE A 685 3.64 8.78 26.52
C PHE A 685 4.41 9.53 25.43
N ILE A 686 4.68 8.87 24.31
CA ILE A 686 5.52 9.46 23.25
C ILE A 686 4.87 10.74 22.71
N GLY A 687 5.67 11.82 22.69
CA GLY A 687 5.24 13.14 22.23
C GLY A 687 4.52 13.99 23.28
N ARG A 688 4.32 13.51 24.51
CA ARG A 688 3.59 14.23 25.57
C ARG A 688 4.07 15.66 25.79
N GLU A 689 5.37 15.87 26.00
CA GLU A 689 5.94 17.20 26.24
C GLU A 689 5.77 18.14 25.03
N ALA A 690 5.98 17.62 23.82
CA ALA A 690 5.72 18.38 22.60
C ALA A 690 4.25 18.78 22.46
N LEU A 691 3.33 17.88 22.83
CA LEU A 691 1.89 18.12 22.81
C LEU A 691 1.42 19.09 23.89
N ILE A 692 2.05 19.11 25.07
CA ILE A 692 1.81 20.16 26.08
C ILE A 692 2.18 21.52 25.49
N ARG A 693 3.39 21.66 24.94
CA ARG A 693 3.84 22.91 24.32
C ARG A 693 2.93 23.35 23.18
N ARG A 694 2.54 22.43 22.28
CA ARG A 694 1.64 22.70 21.15
C ARG A 694 0.24 23.10 21.60
N LYS A 695 -0.26 22.53 22.70
CA LYS A 695 -1.54 22.92 23.30
C LYS A 695 -1.50 24.29 23.96
N ASP A 696 -0.40 24.64 24.62
CA ASP A 696 -0.22 25.93 25.28
C ASP A 696 0.08 27.06 24.28
N HIS A 697 0.63 26.71 23.12
CA HIS A 697 0.96 27.63 22.02
C HIS A 697 0.43 27.12 20.68
N PRO A 698 -0.90 27.02 20.50
CA PRO A 698 -1.47 26.50 19.27
C PRO A 698 -1.24 27.51 18.14
N THR A 699 -0.75 27.03 16.99
CA THR A 699 -0.52 27.88 15.83
C THR A 699 -1.64 27.75 14.80
N ARG A 700 -2.16 26.54 14.63
CA ARG A 700 -3.28 26.25 13.76
C ARG A 700 -4.44 25.58 14.49
N LYS A 701 -5.59 25.53 13.84
CA LYS A 701 -6.78 24.81 14.31
C LYS A 701 -7.61 24.31 13.13
N LEU A 702 -8.12 23.08 13.23
CA LEU A 702 -9.13 22.57 12.32
C LEU A 702 -10.47 23.27 12.54
N VAL A 703 -11.07 23.78 11.48
CA VAL A 703 -12.39 24.42 11.45
C VAL A 703 -13.22 23.88 10.30
N GLY A 704 -14.52 24.14 10.36
CA GLY A 704 -15.41 23.97 9.21
C GLY A 704 -15.54 25.29 8.47
N LEU A 705 -15.76 25.22 7.17
CA LEU A 705 -16.09 26.38 6.34
C LEU A 705 -17.42 26.11 5.64
N ASP A 706 -18.31 27.11 5.69
CA ASP A 706 -19.44 27.23 4.77
C ASP A 706 -19.01 28.11 3.61
N ILE A 707 -19.08 27.59 2.39
CA ILE A 707 -18.57 28.27 1.19
C ILE A 707 -19.74 28.88 0.42
N ASP A 708 -19.77 30.20 0.31
CA ASP A 708 -20.80 30.95 -0.43
C ASP A 708 -20.40 31.11 -1.89
N ALA A 709 -20.12 29.99 -2.54
CA ALA A 709 -19.80 29.93 -3.96
C ALA A 709 -20.13 28.55 -4.53
N ASN A 710 -20.58 28.55 -5.79
CA ASN A 710 -20.80 27.30 -6.55
C ASN A 710 -19.57 26.89 -7.37
N VAL A 711 -18.38 27.12 -6.81
CA VAL A 711 -17.09 26.75 -7.41
C VAL A 711 -16.50 25.62 -6.57
N GLU A 712 -15.99 24.58 -7.22
CA GLU A 712 -15.37 23.45 -6.55
C GLU A 712 -14.15 23.88 -5.74
N VAL A 713 -14.04 23.38 -4.52
CA VAL A 713 -12.95 23.60 -3.57
C VAL A 713 -12.34 22.24 -3.26
N GLY A 714 -11.02 22.17 -3.17
CA GLY A 714 -10.27 20.93 -2.98
C GLY A 714 -9.14 21.08 -1.96
N HIS A 715 -8.55 19.94 -1.60
CA HIS A 715 -7.38 19.86 -0.74
C HIS A 715 -6.24 20.76 -1.24
N GLY A 716 -5.62 21.52 -0.34
CA GLY A 716 -4.50 22.42 -0.64
C GLY A 716 -4.88 23.81 -1.14
N ASP A 717 -6.16 24.09 -1.41
CA ASP A 717 -6.60 25.47 -1.71
C ASP A 717 -6.27 26.38 -0.51
N CYS A 718 -5.64 27.53 -0.79
CA CYS A 718 -5.26 28.50 0.22
C CYS A 718 -6.49 29.25 0.79
N VAL A 719 -6.46 29.57 2.09
CA VAL A 719 -7.50 30.38 2.77
C VAL A 719 -6.89 31.71 3.20
N HIS A 720 -7.62 32.81 2.96
CA HIS A 720 -7.12 34.17 3.11
C HIS A 720 -8.00 35.06 3.99
N VAL A 721 -7.37 36.06 4.59
CA VAL A 721 -7.98 37.30 5.09
C VAL A 721 -7.23 38.47 4.48
N GLY A 722 -7.93 39.24 3.64
CA GLY A 722 -7.27 40.22 2.77
C GLY A 722 -6.23 39.54 1.87
N ARG A 723 -4.99 40.05 1.89
CA ARG A 723 -3.90 39.45 1.09
C ARG A 723 -3.20 38.29 1.81
N ALA A 724 -3.21 38.24 3.14
CA ALA A 724 -2.47 37.21 3.87
C ALA A 724 -3.13 35.84 3.68
N GLN A 725 -2.33 34.81 3.38
CA GLN A 725 -2.77 33.42 3.49
C GLN A 725 -2.73 33.03 4.98
N ILE A 726 -3.88 32.65 5.51
CA ILE A 726 -4.06 32.31 6.92
C ILE A 726 -4.40 30.83 7.13
N GLY A 727 -4.36 30.01 6.09
CA GLY A 727 -4.56 28.57 6.21
C GLY A 727 -4.73 27.88 4.86
N GLU A 728 -5.24 26.67 4.91
CA GLU A 728 -5.51 25.83 3.75
C GLU A 728 -6.73 24.92 3.99
N ILE A 729 -7.36 24.54 2.90
CA ILE A 729 -8.40 23.51 2.87
C ILE A 729 -7.76 22.14 3.01
N THR A 730 -8.27 21.30 3.91
CA THR A 730 -7.82 19.91 4.08
C THR A 730 -8.72 18.93 3.35
N SER A 731 -10.03 19.06 3.50
CA SER A 731 -11.04 18.22 2.84
C SER A 731 -12.25 19.06 2.45
N ALA A 732 -12.89 18.80 1.31
CA ALA A 732 -14.03 19.62 0.86
C ALA A 732 -15.02 18.79 0.04
N MET A 733 -16.30 19.17 0.10
CA MET A 733 -17.36 18.50 -0.64
C MET A 733 -18.62 19.39 -0.79
N ARG A 734 -19.52 19.02 -1.70
CA ARG A 734 -20.85 19.64 -1.81
C ARG A 734 -21.89 18.80 -1.07
N SER A 735 -22.34 19.26 0.09
CA SER A 735 -23.25 18.51 0.98
C SER A 735 -24.65 18.39 0.37
N PRO A 736 -25.15 17.15 0.13
CA PRO A 736 -26.53 16.94 -0.31
C PRO A 736 -27.55 17.37 0.75
N LEU A 737 -27.25 17.12 2.03
CA LEU A 737 -28.15 17.44 3.14
C LEU A 737 -28.26 18.95 3.37
N LEU A 738 -27.14 19.67 3.28
CA LEU A 738 -27.10 21.10 3.56
C LEU A 738 -27.33 21.96 2.31
N GLY A 739 -27.28 21.37 1.11
CA GLY A 739 -27.48 22.06 -0.17
C GLY A 739 -26.38 23.06 -0.54
N LYS A 740 -25.22 23.00 0.13
CA LYS A 740 -24.09 23.95 -0.02
C LYS A 740 -22.73 23.27 -0.02
N SER A 741 -21.72 23.98 -0.52
CA SER A 741 -20.33 23.55 -0.47
C SER A 741 -19.76 23.79 0.93
N ILE A 742 -19.11 22.76 1.48
CA ILE A 742 -18.50 22.78 2.81
C ILE A 742 -17.06 22.29 2.74
N ALA A 743 -16.25 22.66 3.72
CA ALA A 743 -14.88 22.17 3.84
C ALA A 743 -14.43 22.05 5.30
N LEU A 744 -13.50 21.14 5.53
CA LEU A 744 -12.57 21.18 6.66
C LEU A 744 -11.35 22.01 6.23
N ALA A 745 -10.87 22.85 7.14
CA ALA A 745 -9.72 23.72 6.88
C ALA A 745 -8.85 23.87 8.13
N ARG A 746 -7.55 23.96 7.93
CA ARG A 746 -6.59 24.24 9.00
C ARG A 746 -6.16 25.69 8.91
N LEU A 747 -6.63 26.50 9.86
CA LEU A 747 -6.41 27.95 9.88
C LEU A 747 -5.52 28.39 11.02
N ASP A 748 -4.87 29.54 10.86
CA ASP A 748 -4.25 30.29 11.96
C ASP A 748 -5.26 30.54 13.07
N VAL A 749 -4.85 30.31 14.32
CA VAL A 749 -5.74 30.43 15.49
C VAL A 749 -6.39 31.80 15.64
N ALA A 750 -5.75 32.88 15.17
CA ALA A 750 -6.29 34.23 15.21
C ALA A 750 -7.54 34.40 14.33
N HIS A 751 -7.75 33.52 13.36
CA HIS A 751 -8.85 33.56 12.38
C HIS A 751 -9.79 32.35 12.48
N ALA A 752 -9.61 31.50 13.49
CA ALA A 752 -10.36 30.25 13.65
C ALA A 752 -11.67 30.38 14.47
N ALA A 753 -12.09 31.60 14.82
CA ALA A 753 -13.33 31.81 15.56
C ALA A 753 -14.56 31.62 14.66
N ILE A 754 -15.60 30.95 15.17
CA ILE A 754 -16.87 30.76 14.45
C ILE A 754 -17.45 32.14 14.07
N GLY A 755 -17.95 32.26 12.85
CA GLY A 755 -18.48 33.49 12.26
C GLY A 755 -17.44 34.34 11.54
N THR A 756 -16.13 34.04 11.68
CA THR A 756 -15.07 34.76 10.96
C THR A 756 -15.26 34.61 9.45
N GLN A 757 -15.23 35.74 8.75
CA GLN A 757 -15.29 35.78 7.29
C GLN A 757 -13.88 35.55 6.73
N VAL A 758 -13.77 34.63 5.77
CA VAL A 758 -12.54 34.27 5.09
C VAL A 758 -12.81 34.11 3.60
N GLU A 759 -11.75 34.02 2.81
CA GLU A 759 -11.87 33.82 1.37
C GLU A 759 -10.97 32.67 0.91
N ILE A 760 -11.51 31.76 0.11
CA ILE A 760 -10.75 30.65 -0.48
C ILE A 760 -10.13 31.14 -1.79
N GLY A 761 -8.82 31.00 -1.91
CA GLY A 761 -8.07 31.39 -3.07
C GLY A 761 -8.16 30.36 -4.18
N LYS A 762 -8.38 30.85 -5.41
CA LYS A 762 -8.28 30.09 -6.65
C LYS A 762 -7.30 30.77 -7.60
N LEU A 763 -6.90 30.08 -8.66
CA LEU A 763 -5.90 30.55 -9.63
C LEU A 763 -4.53 30.70 -8.94
N ASP A 764 -3.95 31.89 -8.93
CA ASP A 764 -2.73 32.23 -8.19
C ASP A 764 -2.98 32.42 -6.68
N GLY A 765 -4.17 32.05 -6.22
CA GLY A 765 -4.58 32.29 -4.87
C GLY A 765 -4.74 33.77 -4.59
N HIS A 766 -5.03 34.66 -5.55
CA HIS A 766 -5.42 36.07 -5.35
C HIS A 766 -6.50 36.56 -6.32
N GLN A 767 -6.41 36.20 -7.60
CA GLN A 767 -7.29 36.69 -8.66
C GLN A 767 -8.75 36.29 -8.48
N LYS A 768 -8.99 35.14 -7.85
CA LYS A 768 -10.34 34.65 -7.55
C LYS A 768 -10.42 34.26 -6.08
N ARG A 769 -11.40 34.86 -5.41
CA ARG A 769 -11.67 34.74 -3.98
C ARG A 769 -13.10 34.26 -3.81
N LEU A 770 -13.26 33.09 -3.20
CA LEU A 770 -14.58 32.53 -2.89
C LEU A 770 -14.91 32.86 -1.44
N PRO A 771 -15.98 33.61 -1.15
CA PRO A 771 -16.34 33.96 0.22
C PRO A 771 -16.73 32.71 1.00
N ALA A 772 -16.27 32.63 2.25
CA ALA A 772 -16.61 31.55 3.16
C ALA A 772 -16.70 32.05 4.61
N THR A 773 -17.45 31.33 5.43
CA THR A 773 -17.59 31.61 6.87
C THR A 773 -17.08 30.45 7.70
N VAL A 774 -16.29 30.74 8.73
CA VAL A 774 -15.86 29.75 9.71
C VAL A 774 -17.04 29.26 10.54
N VAL A 775 -17.21 27.94 10.63
CA VAL A 775 -18.26 27.23 11.36
C VAL A 775 -17.66 26.06 12.17
N PRO A 776 -18.42 25.38 13.06
CA PRO A 776 -17.94 24.13 13.66
C PRO A 776 -17.52 23.12 12.58
N PHE A 777 -16.39 22.42 12.80
CA PHE A 777 -15.81 21.53 11.77
C PHE A 777 -16.68 20.31 11.45
N ALA A 778 -17.49 19.83 12.39
CA ALA A 778 -18.55 18.89 12.08
C ALA A 778 -19.80 19.67 11.65
N HIS A 779 -20.08 19.73 10.35
CA HIS A 779 -21.29 20.35 9.80
C HIS A 779 -22.55 19.53 10.07
N TYR A 780 -22.41 18.23 10.26
CA TYR A 780 -23.48 17.29 10.59
C TYR A 780 -23.28 16.68 11.98
N ASP A 781 -24.35 16.74 12.80
CA ASP A 781 -24.41 16.20 14.16
C ASP A 781 -23.14 16.49 15.01
N PRO A 782 -22.78 17.77 15.25
CA PRO A 782 -21.57 18.13 15.97
C PRO A 782 -21.54 17.61 17.42
N GLN A 783 -22.70 17.32 18.01
CA GLN A 783 -22.82 16.73 19.34
C GLN A 783 -22.70 15.20 19.35
N LYS A 784 -22.59 14.56 18.17
CA LYS A 784 -22.49 13.10 18.00
C LYS A 784 -23.66 12.36 18.65
N THR A 785 -24.87 12.88 18.49
CA THR A 785 -26.11 12.25 18.99
C THR A 785 -26.51 11.02 18.18
N LYS A 786 -26.26 11.00 16.87
CA LYS A 786 -26.62 9.89 15.96
C LYS A 786 -25.79 8.62 16.22
N PRO A 787 -24.45 8.66 16.31
CA PRO A 787 -23.67 7.46 16.67
C PRO A 787 -24.00 6.90 18.05
N ARG A 788 -24.51 7.75 18.96
CA ARG A 788 -24.89 7.38 20.35
C ARG A 788 -26.32 6.86 20.50
N SER A 789 -27.19 7.11 19.51
CA SER A 789 -28.60 6.72 19.51
C SER A 789 -28.82 5.21 19.45
#